data_AF-A0A517WGP2-F1
#
_entry.id   AF-A0A517WGP2-F1
#
_cell.length_a   1.000
_cell.length_b   1.000
_cell.length_c   1.000
_cell.angle_alpha   90.00
_cell.angle_beta   90.00
_cell.angle_gamma   90.00
#
_symmetry.space_group_name_H-M   'P 1'
#
loop_
_entity.id
_entity.type
_entity.pdbx_description
1 polymer ?
#
loop_
_entity_poly.entity_id
_entity_poly.type
_entity_poly.pdbx_seq_one_letter_code
_entity_poly.pdbx_strand_id
1 'polypeptide(L)'
;MNPRRSATTGSNSWRFALILIVLLMLVAGGIFVTLFATGFFTAEKKSISREGQVACPALVRPVRAYDVITSADLINPQTKQLNIIWIPQTQVSSAILRDLGEIIGRVVSRDKSAGFALSERDFLPKGTRPGVSAGIPPGKRSLTVSVKGISGMELLRQGDMFDLMAVLPARKDPESNIEQAALLGGVKPPDTRSGQLARQTGIKPLVIGGTMVAITQGASQSTKGAGELVVTPGGSRRNSKAEMVATIAVDPVEVSPLTEALGLDVKIFCVARSGQPDDSADEPAPVSLEGLVPVVTLSRPVDAYAQVHQDDLADEVTGRLNLYYFPQEKVQEHWVTSFEDLNGRVLSRSLSRGAIVSETDLMPAGTLPGIASAAPPGMSVLTIPSERLSGLDELKAGNWFSVFQALPDAQRPAFPLTDWATLQGAVATPEDATLQRELRQGVRMVVEEVMLLKAGAGKQTDIVVALAGDDVTSLTQAVHLNEPLFVAVRQPAVTASANARDVSKTSHQSDLTALPTEDLHWIHFKDAADIVAFTSQKQETAPEGFRAVPVTARPIKIWSKLSVDDFVDPSTGRPRIMYFPEERVGDDWVTDLNELIDRVVVREIESGRTIRRSDLAPFRSKSGPTTGIPVGKMGIHVTGDQIRGLDEATLLQPGDQFQLVVTHPYDLAGLGAEVHVGLTNGNAVQQASALAGQSTFANFIVLSSQATLVEIGEPLEVTKTRTLNKTESSTQTMLTPGGPVRTETTSNDPQVHEKTIQTRSYLFAVDYRELPAITEAIATDALVMALPISGNAGSKSATSAEESLAQRTSAEKSTSGETDQSTASTLSPKDPASQPRIIEHIRGNTVTRDIWVSSPVRANHPHSSSR
;
A
#
# COMPACT_ATOMS: atom_id res chain seq x y z
N MET A 1 -47.61 43.32 -26.19
CA MET A 1 -47.50 43.74 -27.60
C MET A 1 -48.91 43.87 -28.18
N ASN A 2 -49.24 45.06 -28.68
CA ASN A 2 -50.58 45.53 -29.07
C ASN A 2 -51.28 44.69 -30.17
N PRO A 3 -52.62 44.54 -30.14
CA PRO A 3 -53.41 44.30 -31.34
C PRO A 3 -53.96 45.63 -31.90
N ARG A 4 -53.67 45.94 -33.17
CA ARG A 4 -54.29 47.05 -33.90
C ARG A 4 -55.60 46.59 -34.54
N ARG A 5 -56.67 47.34 -34.24
CA ARG A 5 -57.94 47.38 -34.97
C ARG A 5 -57.72 48.04 -36.34
N SER A 6 -58.46 47.63 -37.35
CA SER A 6 -58.84 48.49 -38.47
C SER A 6 -60.30 48.24 -38.88
N ALA A 7 -60.93 49.35 -39.26
CA ALA A 7 -62.36 49.59 -39.25
C ALA A 7 -63.03 49.24 -40.59
N THR A 8 -64.33 49.01 -40.45
CA THR A 8 -65.37 48.97 -41.48
C THR A 8 -65.61 50.33 -42.15
N THR A 9 -65.75 50.35 -43.48
CA THR A 9 -66.44 51.42 -44.22
C THR A 9 -67.27 50.79 -45.35
N GLY A 10 -68.57 51.06 -45.36
CA GLY A 10 -69.52 50.51 -46.33
C GLY A 10 -69.51 51.24 -47.67
N SER A 11 -70.05 50.57 -48.70
CA SER A 11 -70.61 51.25 -49.87
C SER A 11 -71.75 50.45 -50.48
N ASN A 12 -72.84 51.16 -50.82
CA ASN A 12 -74.12 50.66 -51.32
C ASN A 12 -74.08 50.09 -52.76
N SER A 13 -72.93 49.62 -53.25
CA SER A 13 -72.77 49.10 -54.62
C SER A 13 -73.27 47.66 -54.81
N TRP A 14 -73.40 46.88 -53.72
CA TRP A 14 -73.84 45.47 -53.79
C TRP A 14 -75.30 45.32 -54.23
N ARG A 15 -76.19 46.26 -53.84
CA ARG A 15 -77.62 46.14 -54.14
C ARG A 15 -77.94 46.32 -55.62
N PHE A 16 -77.15 47.10 -56.35
CA PHE A 16 -77.30 47.23 -57.81
C PHE A 16 -76.71 46.04 -58.58
N ALA A 17 -75.62 45.44 -58.10
CA ALA A 17 -75.07 44.23 -58.70
C ALA A 17 -76.04 43.03 -58.59
N LEU A 18 -76.74 42.90 -57.46
CA LEU A 18 -77.70 41.81 -57.24
C LEU A 18 -78.93 41.92 -58.17
N ILE A 19 -79.45 43.11 -58.40
CA ILE A 19 -80.58 43.32 -59.32
C ILE A 19 -80.18 43.04 -60.77
N LEU A 20 -78.97 43.44 -61.19
CA LEU A 20 -78.46 43.15 -62.52
C LEU A 20 -78.27 41.63 -62.73
N ILE A 21 -77.76 40.92 -61.73
CA ILE A 21 -77.58 39.45 -61.79
C ILE A 21 -78.93 38.73 -61.86
N VAL A 22 -79.93 39.16 -61.10
CA VAL A 22 -81.27 38.54 -61.15
C VAL A 22 -81.95 38.78 -62.50
N LEU A 23 -81.80 39.97 -63.09
CA LEU A 23 -82.34 40.25 -64.43
C LEU A 23 -81.63 39.41 -65.51
N LEU A 24 -80.31 39.26 -65.41
CA LEU A 24 -79.51 38.47 -66.34
C LEU A 24 -79.81 36.97 -66.21
N MET A 25 -80.06 36.48 -64.99
CA MET A 25 -80.54 35.12 -64.71
C MET A 25 -81.94 34.87 -65.29
N LEU A 26 -82.85 35.85 -65.25
CA LEU A 26 -84.19 35.71 -65.83
C LEU A 26 -84.15 35.65 -67.36
N VAL A 27 -83.32 36.47 -68.01
CA VAL A 27 -83.15 36.43 -69.47
C VAL A 27 -82.43 35.15 -69.91
N ALA A 28 -81.37 34.76 -69.21
CA ALA A 28 -80.67 33.51 -69.49
C ALA A 28 -81.56 32.28 -69.23
N GLY A 29 -82.38 32.29 -68.19
CA GLY A 29 -83.35 31.24 -67.87
C GLY A 29 -84.42 31.11 -68.95
N GLY A 30 -84.94 32.21 -69.50
CA GLY A 30 -85.92 32.20 -70.59
C GLY A 30 -85.37 31.60 -71.90
N ILE A 31 -84.10 31.86 -72.21
CA ILE A 31 -83.40 31.26 -73.37
C ILE A 31 -83.13 29.77 -73.12
N PHE A 32 -82.79 29.39 -71.89
CA PHE A 32 -82.53 27.99 -71.57
C PHE A 32 -83.80 27.12 -71.61
N VAL A 33 -84.93 27.65 -71.13
CA VAL A 33 -86.23 26.94 -71.14
C VAL A 33 -86.75 26.77 -72.58
N THR A 34 -86.56 27.78 -73.43
CA THR A 34 -86.97 27.67 -74.85
C THR A 34 -86.09 26.68 -75.62
N LEU A 35 -84.77 26.65 -75.40
CA LEU A 35 -83.86 25.67 -76.01
C LEU A 35 -84.12 24.22 -75.54
N PHE A 36 -84.55 24.02 -74.30
CA PHE A 36 -84.90 22.69 -73.79
C PHE A 36 -86.22 22.17 -74.37
N ALA A 37 -87.22 23.06 -74.54
CA ALA A 37 -88.52 22.72 -75.11
C ALA A 37 -88.47 22.40 -76.61
N THR A 38 -87.51 22.95 -77.37
CA THR A 38 -87.34 22.69 -78.81
C THR A 38 -86.56 21.41 -79.13
N GLY A 39 -86.18 20.60 -78.13
CA GLY A 39 -85.51 19.32 -78.38
C GLY A 39 -84.07 19.43 -78.90
N PHE A 40 -83.43 20.61 -78.81
CA PHE A 40 -82.07 20.82 -79.33
C PHE A 40 -80.99 20.02 -78.56
N PHE A 41 -81.36 19.43 -77.41
CA PHE A 41 -80.48 18.58 -76.59
C PHE A 41 -80.82 17.08 -76.62
N THR A 42 -81.59 16.59 -77.61
CA THR A 42 -81.51 15.16 -77.95
C THR A 42 -80.18 14.89 -78.62
N ALA A 43 -79.12 14.87 -77.81
CA ALA A 43 -77.83 14.36 -78.18
C ALA A 43 -78.02 12.89 -78.54
N GLU A 44 -78.03 12.58 -79.84
CA GLU A 44 -77.82 11.23 -80.33
C GLU A 44 -76.63 10.66 -79.55
N LYS A 45 -76.88 9.62 -78.76
CA LYS A 45 -75.82 8.85 -78.10
C LYS A 45 -74.98 8.24 -79.21
N LYS A 46 -73.98 8.97 -79.68
CA LYS A 46 -72.93 8.48 -80.56
C LYS A 46 -72.36 7.25 -79.88
N SER A 47 -72.77 6.07 -80.34
CA SER A 47 -72.29 4.81 -79.81
C SER A 47 -70.78 4.81 -80.01
N ILE A 48 -70.05 4.98 -78.90
CA ILE A 48 -68.59 4.97 -78.91
C ILE A 48 -68.19 3.61 -79.50
N SER A 49 -67.54 3.61 -80.67
CA SER A 49 -67.00 2.38 -81.25
C SER A 49 -65.96 1.83 -80.28
N ARG A 50 -66.19 0.60 -79.82
CA ARG A 50 -65.30 -0.14 -78.90
C ARG A 50 -64.42 -1.14 -79.63
N GLU A 51 -64.31 -1.01 -80.96
CA GLU A 51 -63.44 -1.86 -81.77
C GLU A 51 -61.97 -1.71 -81.33
N GLY A 52 -61.32 -2.84 -81.06
CA GLY A 52 -59.94 -2.89 -80.55
C GLY A 52 -59.77 -2.63 -79.05
N GLN A 53 -60.85 -2.50 -78.29
CA GLN A 53 -60.82 -2.38 -76.82
C GLN A 53 -61.33 -3.66 -76.14
N VAL A 54 -60.72 -4.00 -75.02
CA VAL A 54 -61.09 -5.16 -74.19
C VAL A 54 -61.72 -4.66 -72.89
N ALA A 55 -62.83 -5.29 -72.49
CA ALA A 55 -63.48 -5.05 -71.22
C ALA A 55 -62.69 -5.69 -70.07
N CYS A 56 -62.25 -4.89 -69.10
CA CYS A 56 -61.60 -5.35 -67.88
C CYS A 56 -62.45 -4.97 -66.65
N PRO A 57 -62.76 -5.92 -65.74
CA PRO A 57 -63.40 -5.59 -64.47
C PRO A 57 -62.53 -4.62 -63.67
N ALA A 58 -63.14 -3.58 -63.11
CA ALA A 58 -62.45 -2.57 -62.32
C ALA A 58 -63.16 -2.32 -60.99
N LEU A 59 -62.38 -1.98 -59.97
CA LEU A 59 -62.90 -1.67 -58.65
C LEU A 59 -63.84 -0.45 -58.69
N VAL A 60 -64.98 -0.53 -58.01
CA VAL A 60 -65.94 0.58 -57.86
C VAL A 60 -65.58 1.48 -56.70
N ARG A 61 -65.02 0.87 -55.65
CA ARG A 61 -64.58 1.54 -54.43
C ARG A 61 -63.15 1.12 -54.10
N PRO A 62 -62.39 1.92 -53.34
CA PRO A 62 -61.08 1.48 -52.89
C PRO A 62 -61.19 0.23 -52.03
N VAL A 63 -60.27 -0.71 -52.24
CA VAL A 63 -60.13 -1.95 -51.45
C VAL A 63 -58.79 -1.88 -50.73
N ARG A 64 -58.80 -2.17 -49.42
CA ARG A 64 -57.57 -2.10 -48.60
C ARG A 64 -56.70 -3.33 -48.86
N ALA A 65 -55.41 -3.20 -48.59
CA ALA A 65 -54.52 -4.34 -48.52
C ALA A 65 -55.07 -5.35 -47.51
N TYR A 66 -54.94 -6.63 -47.84
CA TYR A 66 -55.37 -7.76 -47.04
C TYR A 66 -56.89 -7.95 -46.92
N ASP A 67 -57.69 -7.13 -47.58
CA ASP A 67 -59.12 -7.38 -47.73
C ASP A 67 -59.38 -8.39 -48.86
N VAL A 68 -60.45 -9.16 -48.69
CA VAL A 68 -60.96 -10.05 -49.73
C VAL A 68 -61.79 -9.25 -50.73
N ILE A 69 -61.57 -9.48 -52.02
CA ILE A 69 -62.42 -8.89 -53.05
C ILE A 69 -63.76 -9.60 -53.09
N THR A 70 -64.82 -8.83 -52.93
CA THR A 70 -66.20 -9.29 -53.01
C THR A 70 -66.85 -8.80 -54.31
N SER A 71 -67.99 -9.41 -54.68
CA SER A 71 -68.77 -8.94 -55.84
C SER A 71 -69.21 -7.48 -55.70
N ALA A 72 -69.46 -7.01 -54.48
CA ALA A 72 -69.82 -5.63 -54.20
C ALA A 72 -68.71 -4.62 -54.52
N ASP A 73 -67.46 -5.06 -54.57
CA ASP A 73 -66.31 -4.19 -54.92
C ASP A 73 -66.21 -3.95 -56.43
N LEU A 74 -66.85 -4.79 -57.25
CA LEU A 74 -66.82 -4.74 -58.71
C LEU A 74 -68.14 -4.28 -59.33
N ILE A 75 -69.25 -4.36 -58.58
CA ILE A 75 -70.60 -3.99 -59.05
C ILE A 75 -70.92 -2.56 -58.60
N ASN A 76 -71.29 -1.70 -59.56
CA ASN A 76 -71.68 -0.33 -59.23
C ASN A 76 -73.04 -0.36 -58.50
N PRO A 77 -73.15 0.23 -57.28
CA PRO A 77 -74.35 0.12 -56.46
C PRO A 77 -75.59 0.79 -57.09
N GLN A 78 -75.39 1.78 -57.96
CA GLN A 78 -76.49 2.49 -58.63
C GLN A 78 -77.02 1.72 -59.84
N THR A 79 -76.11 1.20 -60.68
CA THR A 79 -76.49 0.54 -61.94
C THR A 79 -76.71 -0.96 -61.78
N LYS A 80 -76.23 -1.56 -60.68
CA LYS A 80 -76.17 -3.01 -60.46
C LYS A 80 -75.45 -3.78 -61.57
N GLN A 81 -74.65 -3.09 -62.38
CA GLN A 81 -73.86 -3.65 -63.46
C GLN A 81 -72.39 -3.71 -63.05
N LEU A 82 -71.64 -4.64 -63.67
CA LEU A 82 -70.19 -4.73 -63.49
C LEU A 82 -69.54 -3.43 -63.95
N ASN A 83 -68.66 -2.88 -63.12
CA ASN A 83 -67.86 -1.74 -63.48
C ASN A 83 -66.73 -2.19 -64.40
N ILE A 84 -66.85 -1.81 -65.67
CA ILE A 84 -65.94 -2.22 -66.73
C ILE A 84 -65.19 -0.99 -67.21
N ILE A 85 -63.86 -1.08 -67.21
CA ILE A 85 -63.02 -0.14 -67.96
C ILE A 85 -62.63 -0.78 -69.29
N TRP A 86 -62.70 0.01 -70.35
CA TRP A 86 -62.33 -0.41 -71.70
C TRP A 86 -60.89 0.00 -71.96
N ILE A 87 -59.99 -0.99 -72.05
CA ILE A 87 -58.56 -0.76 -72.28
C ILE A 87 -58.23 -1.18 -73.71
N PRO A 88 -57.45 -0.42 -74.49
CA PRO A 88 -56.99 -0.85 -75.80
C PRO A 88 -56.30 -2.22 -75.71
N GLN A 89 -56.61 -3.14 -76.63
CA GLN A 89 -56.07 -4.51 -76.62
C GLN A 89 -54.53 -4.54 -76.61
N THR A 90 -53.89 -3.53 -77.19
CA THR A 90 -52.43 -3.35 -77.21
C THR A 90 -51.83 -3.00 -75.85
N GLN A 91 -52.62 -2.45 -74.92
CA GLN A 91 -52.19 -2.07 -73.56
C GLN A 91 -52.56 -3.10 -72.50
N VAL A 92 -53.42 -4.07 -72.84
CA VAL A 92 -53.78 -5.16 -71.92
C VAL A 92 -52.64 -6.16 -71.88
N SER A 93 -51.81 -6.08 -70.83
CA SER A 93 -50.83 -7.13 -70.56
C SER A 93 -51.55 -8.44 -70.23
N SER A 94 -50.92 -9.58 -70.55
CA SER A 94 -51.43 -10.92 -70.20
C SER A 94 -51.63 -11.13 -68.69
N ALA A 95 -51.12 -10.22 -67.87
CA ALA A 95 -51.22 -10.26 -66.41
C ALA A 95 -52.55 -9.71 -65.85
N ILE A 96 -53.35 -8.98 -66.64
CA ILE A 96 -54.64 -8.44 -66.19
C ILE A 96 -55.70 -9.55 -66.18
N LEU A 97 -56.30 -9.78 -65.02
CA LEU A 97 -57.32 -10.81 -64.84
C LEU A 97 -58.66 -10.33 -65.40
N ARG A 98 -59.32 -11.19 -66.19
CA ARG A 98 -60.62 -10.91 -66.81
C ARG A 98 -61.74 -11.77 -66.25
N ASP A 99 -61.41 -12.97 -65.78
CA ASP A 99 -62.38 -13.87 -65.18
C ASP A 99 -62.70 -13.43 -63.75
N LEU A 100 -63.99 -13.26 -63.45
CA LEU A 100 -64.46 -12.92 -62.11
C LEU A 100 -64.17 -14.04 -61.11
N GLY A 101 -64.14 -15.31 -61.55
CA GLY A 101 -63.79 -16.45 -60.69
C GLY A 101 -62.35 -16.42 -60.20
N GLU A 102 -61.45 -15.77 -60.94
CA GLU A 102 -60.04 -15.60 -60.56
C GLU A 102 -59.81 -14.41 -59.63
N ILE A 103 -60.78 -13.48 -59.55
CA ILE A 103 -60.70 -12.22 -58.80
C ILE A 103 -61.48 -12.31 -57.48
N ILE A 104 -62.74 -12.77 -57.52
CA ILE A 104 -63.63 -12.79 -56.36
C ILE A 104 -63.13 -13.83 -55.35
N GLY A 105 -63.06 -13.45 -54.08
CA GLY A 105 -62.57 -14.31 -53.00
C GLY A 105 -61.05 -14.31 -52.82
N ARG A 106 -60.29 -13.63 -53.69
CA ARG A 106 -58.85 -13.42 -53.51
C ARG A 106 -58.60 -12.24 -52.56
N VAL A 107 -57.48 -12.31 -51.86
CA VAL A 107 -57.01 -11.26 -50.94
C VAL A 107 -56.01 -10.35 -51.64
N VAL A 108 -56.24 -9.04 -51.56
CA VAL A 108 -55.38 -8.05 -52.23
C VAL A 108 -54.08 -7.86 -51.46
N SER A 109 -52.95 -7.78 -52.15
CA SER A 109 -51.63 -7.62 -51.53
C SER A 109 -51.32 -6.18 -51.10
N ARG A 110 -51.97 -5.17 -51.70
CA ARG A 110 -51.73 -3.72 -51.47
C ARG A 110 -53.03 -2.93 -51.61
N ASP A 111 -53.09 -1.71 -51.06
CA ASP A 111 -54.25 -0.83 -51.27
C ASP A 111 -54.50 -0.56 -52.77
N LYS A 112 -55.75 -0.71 -53.21
CA LYS A 112 -56.18 -0.45 -54.59
C LYS A 112 -57.26 0.61 -54.63
N SER A 113 -57.08 1.60 -55.50
CA SER A 113 -58.05 2.66 -55.72
C SER A 113 -59.22 2.18 -56.59
N ALA A 114 -60.35 2.87 -56.47
CA ALA A 114 -61.44 2.72 -57.43
C ALA A 114 -60.95 3.01 -58.86
N GLY A 115 -61.56 2.35 -59.84
CA GLY A 115 -61.24 2.44 -61.27
C GLY A 115 -60.05 1.60 -61.72
N PHE A 116 -59.37 0.88 -60.81
CA PHE A 116 -58.20 0.08 -61.15
C PHE A 116 -58.60 -1.34 -61.62
N ALA A 117 -58.00 -1.82 -62.71
CA ALA A 117 -58.10 -3.21 -63.16
C ALA A 117 -57.02 -4.08 -62.49
N LEU A 118 -57.40 -5.29 -62.08
CA LEU A 118 -56.59 -6.13 -61.21
C LEU A 118 -55.76 -7.13 -62.01
N SER A 119 -54.57 -7.42 -61.51
CA SER A 119 -53.61 -8.37 -62.08
C SER A 119 -53.18 -9.42 -61.05
N GLU A 120 -52.61 -10.55 -61.48
CA GLU A 120 -52.24 -11.64 -60.54
C GLU A 120 -51.28 -11.18 -59.42
N ARG A 121 -50.36 -10.25 -59.73
CA ARG A 121 -49.44 -9.63 -58.76
C ARG A 121 -50.13 -8.79 -57.67
N ASP A 122 -51.39 -8.41 -57.91
CA ASP A 122 -52.17 -7.63 -56.95
C ASP A 122 -52.80 -8.50 -55.88
N PHE A 123 -52.66 -9.82 -55.99
CA PHE A 123 -53.21 -10.79 -55.04
C PHE A 123 -52.13 -11.52 -54.27
N LEU A 124 -52.49 -11.92 -53.05
CA LEU A 124 -51.76 -12.94 -52.31
C LEU A 124 -52.08 -14.34 -52.86
N PRO A 125 -51.29 -15.37 -52.49
CA PRO A 125 -51.54 -16.75 -52.90
C PRO A 125 -52.99 -17.19 -52.63
N LYS A 126 -53.55 -18.01 -53.52
CA LYS A 126 -54.91 -18.56 -53.34
C LYS A 126 -55.04 -19.26 -51.99
N GLY A 127 -56.15 -19.04 -51.28
CA GLY A 127 -56.39 -19.61 -49.94
C GLY A 127 -55.88 -18.76 -48.77
N THR A 128 -55.24 -17.61 -49.03
CA THR A 128 -54.88 -16.66 -47.98
C THR A 128 -56.13 -16.15 -47.27
N ARG A 129 -56.11 -16.15 -45.92
CA ARG A 129 -57.21 -15.63 -45.10
C ARG A 129 -57.14 -14.10 -45.07
N PRO A 130 -58.27 -13.37 -45.20
CA PRO A 130 -58.26 -11.91 -45.15
C PRO A 130 -57.89 -11.39 -43.74
N GLY A 131 -57.40 -10.16 -43.69
CA GLY A 131 -56.99 -9.45 -42.47
C GLY A 131 -55.47 -9.31 -42.31
N VAL A 132 -55.02 -8.63 -41.26
CA VAL A 132 -53.59 -8.28 -41.03
C VAL A 132 -52.67 -9.51 -41.06
N SER A 133 -53.18 -10.68 -40.67
CA SER A 133 -52.43 -11.94 -40.75
C SER A 133 -52.01 -12.34 -42.16
N ALA A 134 -52.75 -11.91 -43.18
CA ALA A 134 -52.40 -12.14 -44.59
C ALA A 134 -51.08 -11.48 -44.98
N GLY A 135 -50.72 -10.41 -44.27
CA GLY A 135 -49.52 -9.62 -44.50
C GLY A 135 -48.27 -10.11 -43.80
N ILE A 136 -48.39 -11.11 -42.93
CA ILE A 136 -47.26 -11.67 -42.20
C ILE A 136 -46.53 -12.66 -43.14
N PRO A 137 -45.23 -12.44 -43.45
CA PRO A 137 -44.46 -13.39 -44.22
C PRO A 137 -44.40 -14.77 -43.54
N PRO A 138 -44.29 -15.88 -44.31
CA PRO A 138 -44.10 -17.21 -43.75
C PRO A 138 -42.90 -17.26 -42.78
N GLY A 139 -43.04 -17.95 -41.65
CA GLY A 139 -41.99 -18.09 -40.63
C GLY A 139 -41.95 -16.96 -39.58
N LYS A 140 -42.56 -15.81 -39.86
CA LYS A 140 -42.56 -14.66 -38.93
C LYS A 140 -43.81 -14.61 -38.05
N ARG A 141 -43.74 -13.82 -36.97
CA ARG A 141 -44.85 -13.52 -36.06
C ARG A 141 -45.20 -12.03 -36.10
N SER A 142 -46.48 -11.69 -36.03
CA SER A 142 -46.90 -10.30 -35.90
C SER A 142 -46.77 -9.81 -34.45
N LEU A 143 -46.18 -8.63 -34.26
CA LEU A 143 -46.24 -7.87 -33.03
C LEU A 143 -46.83 -6.48 -33.31
N THR A 144 -47.63 -5.99 -32.39
CA THR A 144 -48.28 -4.68 -32.46
C THR A 144 -47.59 -3.75 -31.47
N VAL A 145 -46.93 -2.69 -31.95
CA VAL A 145 -46.08 -1.78 -31.16
C VAL A 145 -46.52 -0.32 -31.32
N SER A 146 -46.44 0.46 -30.25
CA SER A 146 -46.75 1.90 -30.31
C SER A 146 -45.71 2.61 -31.19
N VAL A 147 -46.17 3.37 -32.17
CA VAL A 147 -45.29 4.16 -33.05
C VAL A 147 -44.55 5.24 -32.26
N LYS A 148 -45.16 5.76 -31.18
CA LYS A 148 -44.56 6.80 -30.35
C LYS A 148 -43.29 6.33 -29.62
N GLY A 149 -43.19 5.04 -29.32
CA GLY A 149 -42.05 4.45 -28.60
C GLY A 149 -40.84 4.14 -29.48
N ILE A 150 -40.99 4.16 -30.82
CA ILE A 150 -39.95 3.73 -31.74
C ILE A 150 -39.70 4.82 -32.79
N SER A 151 -38.56 5.49 -32.69
CA SER A 151 -38.23 6.61 -33.58
C SER A 151 -38.00 6.13 -35.02
N GLY A 152 -38.71 6.72 -35.99
CA GLY A 152 -38.56 6.44 -37.42
C GLY A 152 -39.55 5.39 -37.97
N MET A 153 -40.31 4.73 -37.10
CA MET A 153 -41.31 3.72 -37.50
C MET A 153 -42.45 4.32 -38.33
N GLU A 154 -42.79 5.60 -38.10
CA GLU A 154 -43.83 6.35 -38.80
C GLU A 154 -43.53 6.59 -40.29
N LEU A 155 -42.26 6.50 -40.67
CA LEU A 155 -41.78 6.72 -42.02
C LEU A 155 -41.92 5.48 -42.91
N LEU A 156 -42.09 4.30 -42.30
CA LEU A 156 -42.18 3.04 -43.02
C LEU A 156 -43.54 2.83 -43.67
N ARG A 157 -43.52 2.13 -44.81
CA ARG A 157 -44.69 1.69 -45.57
C ARG A 157 -44.82 0.17 -45.47
N GLN A 158 -45.99 -0.33 -45.86
CA GLN A 158 -46.22 -1.77 -45.95
C GLN A 158 -45.18 -2.42 -46.88
N GLY A 159 -44.56 -3.49 -46.38
CA GLY A 159 -43.54 -4.25 -47.09
C GLY A 159 -42.12 -3.72 -46.91
N ASP A 160 -41.93 -2.54 -46.31
CA ASP A 160 -40.58 -2.05 -45.99
C ASP A 160 -39.93 -2.96 -44.95
N MET A 161 -38.65 -3.27 -45.17
CA MET A 161 -37.83 -4.02 -44.23
C MET A 161 -37.07 -3.06 -43.32
N PHE A 162 -36.88 -3.44 -42.06
CA PHE A 162 -36.22 -2.59 -41.07
C PHE A 162 -35.56 -3.41 -39.95
N ASP A 163 -34.62 -2.78 -39.27
CA ASP A 163 -34.01 -3.28 -38.03
C ASP A 163 -34.44 -2.40 -36.85
N LEU A 164 -34.60 -3.00 -35.67
CA LEU A 164 -34.82 -2.27 -34.42
C LEU A 164 -33.58 -2.34 -33.56
N MET A 165 -33.15 -1.18 -33.09
CA MET A 165 -31.98 -1.03 -32.24
C MET A 165 -32.38 -0.29 -30.95
N ALA A 166 -32.07 -0.87 -29.80
CA ALA A 166 -32.25 -0.23 -28.50
C ALA A 166 -30.96 0.44 -28.04
N VAL A 167 -31.06 1.66 -27.52
CA VAL A 167 -29.95 2.33 -26.84
C VAL A 167 -30.01 2.01 -25.35
N LEU A 168 -29.09 1.17 -24.90
CA LEU A 168 -28.80 0.90 -23.50
C LEU A 168 -27.93 2.04 -22.94
N PRO A 169 -28.14 2.44 -21.67
CA PRO A 169 -27.28 3.42 -21.03
C PRO A 169 -25.82 2.92 -21.04
N ALA A 170 -24.92 3.72 -21.61
CA ALA A 170 -23.50 3.39 -21.68
C ALA A 170 -22.94 3.19 -20.27
N ARG A 171 -22.30 2.04 -20.03
CA ARG A 171 -21.58 1.79 -18.77
C ARG A 171 -20.37 2.70 -18.68
N LYS A 172 -20.11 3.24 -17.48
CA LYS A 172 -19.03 4.19 -17.24
C LYS A 172 -17.64 3.55 -17.17
N ASP A 173 -17.55 2.23 -17.10
CA ASP A 173 -16.29 1.53 -16.94
C ASP A 173 -15.74 1.07 -18.30
N PRO A 174 -14.61 1.66 -18.78
CA PRO A 174 -13.92 1.19 -19.97
C PRO A 174 -13.17 -0.09 -19.62
N GLU A 175 -13.87 -1.22 -19.46
CA GLU A 175 -13.19 -2.51 -19.44
C GLU A 175 -12.46 -2.71 -20.78
N SER A 176 -11.21 -3.18 -20.73
CA SER A 176 -10.41 -3.41 -21.93
C SER A 176 -11.15 -4.39 -22.84
N ASN A 177 -11.56 -3.92 -24.03
CA ASN A 177 -12.39 -4.67 -24.98
C ASN A 177 -11.65 -5.80 -25.71
N ILE A 178 -10.39 -6.06 -25.37
CA ILE A 178 -9.57 -7.07 -26.02
C ILE A 178 -9.79 -8.39 -25.27
N GLU A 179 -10.69 -9.22 -25.78
CA GLU A 179 -10.88 -10.59 -25.27
C GLU A 179 -9.67 -11.45 -25.67
N GLN A 180 -8.98 -12.04 -24.69
CA GLN A 180 -7.73 -12.79 -24.92
C GLN A 180 -7.92 -13.94 -25.93
N ALA A 181 -9.07 -14.62 -25.88
CA ALA A 181 -9.42 -15.66 -26.83
C ALA A 181 -9.42 -15.18 -28.30
N ALA A 182 -9.84 -13.94 -28.55
CA ALA A 182 -9.77 -13.35 -29.90
C ALA A 182 -8.32 -13.12 -30.34
N LEU A 183 -7.43 -12.69 -29.42
CA LEU A 183 -6.00 -12.52 -29.70
C LEU A 183 -5.30 -13.85 -30.05
N LEU A 184 -5.76 -14.95 -29.44
CA LEU A 184 -5.27 -16.30 -29.72
C LEU A 184 -5.83 -16.89 -31.03
N GLY A 185 -6.60 -16.10 -31.79
CA GLY A 185 -7.16 -16.48 -33.08
C GLY A 185 -8.50 -17.21 -33.00
N GLY A 186 -9.21 -17.09 -31.88
CA GLY A 186 -10.55 -17.64 -31.72
C GLY A 186 -11.58 -16.83 -32.51
N VAL A 187 -12.48 -17.54 -33.18
CA VAL A 187 -13.59 -16.94 -33.93
C VAL A 187 -14.85 -16.98 -33.08
N LYS A 188 -15.41 -15.79 -32.80
CA LYS A 188 -16.67 -15.66 -32.06
C LYS A 188 -17.86 -15.73 -33.03
N PRO A 189 -18.89 -16.54 -32.75
CA PRO A 189 -20.03 -16.70 -33.65
C PRO A 189 -20.86 -15.40 -33.74
N PRO A 190 -21.56 -15.15 -34.87
CA PRO A 190 -22.26 -13.88 -35.14
C PRO A 190 -23.24 -13.50 -34.03
N ASP A 191 -23.99 -14.48 -33.52
CA ASP A 191 -25.00 -14.31 -32.47
C ASP A 191 -24.43 -13.68 -31.20
N THR A 192 -23.24 -14.10 -30.77
CA THR A 192 -22.57 -13.58 -29.56
C THR A 192 -21.74 -12.32 -29.83
N ARG A 193 -21.46 -12.01 -31.10
CA ARG A 193 -20.79 -10.77 -31.52
C ARG A 193 -21.70 -9.55 -31.33
N SER A 194 -23.02 -9.74 -31.43
CA SER A 194 -24.03 -8.72 -31.15
C SER A 194 -23.94 -8.15 -29.72
N GLY A 195 -23.66 -8.99 -28.72
CA GLY A 195 -23.44 -8.59 -27.33
C GLY A 195 -22.20 -7.69 -27.15
N GLN A 196 -21.12 -7.95 -27.89
CA GLN A 196 -19.93 -7.11 -27.88
C GLN A 196 -20.18 -5.72 -28.48
N LEU A 197 -20.83 -5.64 -29.65
CA LEU A 197 -21.20 -4.36 -30.25
C LEU A 197 -22.17 -3.57 -29.35
N ALA A 198 -23.12 -4.25 -28.71
CA ALA A 198 -24.03 -3.63 -27.76
C ALA A 198 -23.32 -3.02 -26.56
N ARG A 199 -22.27 -3.67 -26.03
CA ARG A 199 -21.44 -3.10 -24.96
C ARG A 199 -20.58 -1.93 -25.43
N GLN A 200 -20.02 -2.00 -26.65
CA GLN A 200 -19.14 -0.95 -27.18
C GLN A 200 -19.88 0.34 -27.53
N THR A 201 -21.04 0.21 -28.15
CA THR A 201 -21.80 1.35 -28.67
C THR A 201 -22.95 1.77 -27.76
N GLY A 202 -23.30 0.92 -26.78
CA GLY A 202 -24.56 1.02 -26.07
C GLY A 202 -25.77 0.61 -26.93
N ILE A 203 -25.59 0.07 -28.14
CA ILE A 203 -26.68 -0.20 -29.07
C ILE A 203 -26.92 -1.70 -29.22
N LYS A 204 -28.04 -2.21 -28.70
CA LYS A 204 -28.46 -3.61 -28.79
C LYS A 204 -29.43 -3.81 -29.97
N PRO A 205 -29.13 -4.66 -30.97
CA PRO A 205 -30.12 -5.04 -31.97
C PRO A 205 -31.21 -5.88 -31.29
N LEU A 206 -32.47 -5.52 -31.54
CA LEU A 206 -33.66 -6.21 -31.02
C LEU A 206 -34.36 -7.04 -32.10
N VAL A 207 -34.40 -6.51 -33.32
CA VAL A 207 -35.03 -7.11 -34.49
C VAL A 207 -34.12 -6.89 -35.68
N ILE A 208 -33.85 -7.95 -36.43
CA ILE A 208 -33.05 -7.91 -37.65
C ILE A 208 -33.94 -8.39 -38.80
N GLY A 209 -34.11 -7.56 -39.83
CA GLY A 209 -34.93 -7.89 -40.99
C GLY A 209 -36.43 -7.93 -40.70
N GLY A 210 -36.92 -7.14 -39.75
CA GLY A 210 -38.36 -6.96 -39.51
C GLY A 210 -39.07 -6.42 -40.75
N THR A 211 -40.36 -6.72 -40.91
CA THR A 211 -41.16 -6.26 -42.05
C THR A 211 -42.38 -5.48 -41.58
N MET A 212 -42.59 -4.29 -42.14
CA MET A 212 -43.76 -3.47 -41.81
C MET A 212 -45.01 -4.06 -42.47
N VAL A 213 -46.03 -4.42 -41.67
CA VAL A 213 -47.27 -5.01 -42.19
C VAL A 213 -48.32 -3.93 -42.38
N ALA A 214 -48.58 -3.11 -41.35
CA ALA A 214 -49.56 -2.02 -41.44
C ALA A 214 -49.43 -1.03 -40.29
N ILE A 215 -49.85 0.21 -40.52
CA ILE A 215 -50.01 1.22 -39.46
C ILE A 215 -51.50 1.45 -39.22
N THR A 216 -51.91 1.43 -37.96
CA THR A 216 -53.30 1.58 -37.53
C THR A 216 -53.47 2.77 -36.60
N GLN A 217 -54.54 3.53 -36.78
CA GLN A 217 -54.95 4.59 -35.87
C GLN A 217 -56.48 4.55 -35.69
N GLY A 218 -56.94 4.08 -34.54
CA GLY A 218 -58.36 3.85 -34.30
C GLY A 218 -58.92 2.75 -35.24
N ALA A 219 -59.97 3.06 -35.99
CA ALA A 219 -60.58 2.15 -36.97
C ALA A 219 -59.96 2.24 -38.39
N SER A 220 -59.00 3.16 -38.58
CA SER A 220 -58.34 3.37 -39.87
C SER A 220 -57.00 2.62 -39.90
N GLN A 221 -56.79 1.86 -40.97
CA GLN A 221 -55.54 1.18 -41.28
C GLN A 221 -54.97 1.78 -42.58
N SER A 222 -53.68 2.06 -42.60
CA SER A 222 -52.96 2.57 -43.78
C SER A 222 -51.79 1.64 -44.09
N THR A 223 -51.60 1.38 -45.38
CA THR A 223 -50.43 0.66 -45.88
C THR A 223 -49.41 1.54 -46.60
N LYS A 224 -49.76 2.81 -46.85
CA LYS A 224 -48.90 3.79 -47.52
C LYS A 224 -48.11 4.68 -46.54
N GLY A 225 -48.14 4.34 -45.25
CA GLY A 225 -47.46 5.05 -44.17
C GLY A 225 -48.39 5.95 -43.35
N ALA A 226 -47.81 6.61 -42.33
CA ALA A 226 -48.55 7.40 -41.35
C ALA A 226 -49.23 8.66 -41.93
N GLY A 227 -48.66 9.24 -42.99
CA GLY A 227 -49.13 10.51 -43.58
C GLY A 227 -50.50 10.48 -44.27
N GLU A 228 -51.01 9.30 -44.64
CA GLU A 228 -52.29 9.13 -45.37
C GLU A 228 -53.44 8.68 -44.44
N LEU A 229 -53.20 8.59 -43.13
CA LEU A 229 -54.23 8.31 -42.12
C LEU A 229 -55.13 9.54 -41.92
N VAL A 230 -56.07 9.75 -42.84
CA VAL A 230 -57.13 10.77 -42.67
C VAL A 230 -58.17 10.21 -41.70
N VAL A 231 -58.00 10.48 -40.41
CA VAL A 231 -59.05 10.21 -39.42
C VAL A 231 -60.12 11.29 -39.58
N THR A 232 -61.25 10.96 -40.21
CA THR A 232 -62.42 11.83 -40.16
C THR A 232 -62.88 11.89 -38.69
N PRO A 233 -62.91 13.08 -38.04
CA PRO A 233 -63.33 13.18 -36.65
C PRO A 233 -64.80 12.78 -36.54
N GLY A 234 -65.06 11.54 -36.13
CA GLY A 234 -66.40 11.07 -35.81
C GLY A 234 -66.96 11.91 -34.66
N GLY A 235 -68.16 12.46 -34.84
CA GLY A 235 -68.82 13.42 -33.94
C GLY A 235 -69.26 12.88 -32.57
N SER A 236 -68.41 12.11 -31.89
CA SER A 236 -68.64 11.61 -30.53
C SER A 236 -67.59 12.17 -29.57
N ARG A 237 -68.06 12.81 -28.49
CA ARG A 237 -67.30 13.49 -27.43
C ARG A 237 -66.44 12.56 -26.55
N ARG A 238 -65.66 11.64 -27.13
CA ARG A 238 -64.63 10.88 -26.40
C ARG A 238 -63.25 11.46 -26.69
N ASN A 239 -62.72 12.20 -25.71
CA ASN A 239 -61.38 12.81 -25.70
C ASN A 239 -60.20 11.80 -25.67
N SER A 240 -60.39 10.54 -26.05
CA SER A 240 -59.27 9.59 -26.18
C SER A 240 -58.61 9.81 -27.54
N LYS A 241 -57.48 10.51 -27.56
CA LYS A 241 -56.61 10.64 -28.74
C LYS A 241 -56.21 9.23 -29.18
N ALA A 242 -56.71 8.76 -30.32
CA ALA A 242 -56.40 7.43 -30.82
C ALA A 242 -54.89 7.32 -31.06
N GLU A 243 -54.23 6.46 -30.28
CA GLU A 243 -52.81 6.18 -30.41
C GLU A 243 -52.52 5.45 -31.71
N MET A 244 -51.40 5.79 -32.34
CA MET A 244 -50.96 5.19 -33.58
C MET A 244 -50.11 3.97 -33.26
N VAL A 245 -50.47 2.83 -33.85
CA VAL A 245 -49.87 1.53 -33.56
C VAL A 245 -49.45 0.87 -34.86
N ALA A 246 -48.20 0.40 -34.92
CA ALA A 246 -47.65 -0.33 -36.05
C ALA A 246 -47.77 -1.84 -35.80
N THR A 247 -48.23 -2.57 -36.80
CA THR A 247 -48.12 -4.03 -36.82
C THR A 247 -46.93 -4.42 -37.68
N ILE A 248 -46.00 -5.13 -37.06
CA ILE A 248 -44.73 -5.54 -37.65
C ILE A 248 -44.62 -7.06 -37.63
N ALA A 249 -43.92 -7.63 -38.62
CA ALA A 249 -43.58 -9.04 -38.66
C ALA A 249 -42.10 -9.23 -38.29
N VAL A 250 -41.85 -10.04 -37.26
CA VAL A 250 -40.51 -10.29 -36.68
C VAL A 250 -40.28 -11.78 -36.52
N ASP A 251 -39.02 -12.20 -36.36
CA ASP A 251 -38.71 -13.60 -36.17
C ASP A 251 -39.16 -14.10 -34.78
N PRO A 252 -39.58 -15.39 -34.64
CA PRO A 252 -40.13 -15.91 -33.39
C PRO A 252 -39.20 -15.76 -32.18
N VAL A 253 -37.89 -15.84 -32.39
CA VAL A 253 -36.86 -15.73 -31.35
C VAL A 253 -36.68 -14.28 -30.87
N GLU A 254 -36.99 -13.30 -31.72
CA GLU A 254 -36.81 -11.86 -31.45
C GLU A 254 -37.99 -11.22 -30.71
N VAL A 255 -39.14 -11.90 -30.65
CA VAL A 255 -40.34 -11.40 -29.97
C VAL A 255 -40.07 -11.12 -28.48
N SER A 256 -39.33 -12.00 -27.79
CA SER A 256 -39.08 -11.87 -26.36
C SER A 256 -38.16 -10.67 -26.05
N PRO A 257 -36.96 -10.53 -26.68
CA PRO A 257 -36.10 -9.35 -26.48
C PRO A 257 -36.80 -8.02 -26.79
N LEU A 258 -37.62 -7.97 -27.84
CA LEU A 258 -38.35 -6.76 -28.21
C LEU A 258 -39.41 -6.39 -27.17
N THR A 259 -40.16 -7.36 -26.67
CA THR A 259 -41.21 -7.13 -25.66
C THR A 259 -40.60 -6.69 -24.33
N GLU A 260 -39.47 -7.25 -23.95
CA GLU A 260 -38.70 -6.84 -22.77
C GLU A 260 -38.24 -5.39 -22.90
N ALA A 261 -37.63 -5.02 -24.02
CA ALA A 261 -37.14 -3.66 -24.25
C ALA A 261 -38.27 -2.61 -24.24
N LEU A 262 -39.44 -2.97 -24.79
CA LEU A 262 -40.64 -2.12 -24.73
C LEU A 262 -41.18 -2.00 -23.29
N GLY A 263 -41.11 -3.07 -22.49
CA GLY A 263 -41.52 -3.05 -21.08
C GLY A 263 -40.61 -2.21 -20.18
N LEU A 264 -39.32 -2.10 -20.53
CA LEU A 264 -38.32 -1.29 -19.84
C LEU A 264 -38.30 0.19 -20.29
N ASP A 265 -39.17 0.59 -21.22
CA ASP A 265 -39.25 1.94 -21.80
C ASP A 265 -37.90 2.45 -22.34
N VAL A 266 -37.11 1.53 -22.91
CA VAL A 266 -35.80 1.84 -23.51
C VAL A 266 -36.01 2.59 -24.81
N LYS A 267 -35.11 3.52 -25.15
CA LYS A 267 -35.19 4.28 -26.40
C LYS A 267 -34.84 3.38 -27.59
N ILE A 268 -35.83 3.09 -28.44
CA ILE A 268 -35.67 2.24 -29.63
C ILE A 268 -35.67 3.10 -30.91
N PHE A 269 -34.75 2.78 -31.81
CA PHE A 269 -34.61 3.39 -33.13
C PHE A 269 -34.92 2.34 -34.21
N CYS A 270 -35.63 2.78 -35.24
CA CYS A 270 -35.91 1.99 -36.43
C CYS A 270 -34.93 2.38 -37.54
N VAL A 271 -34.27 1.39 -38.14
CA VAL A 271 -33.34 1.57 -39.26
C VAL A 271 -33.93 0.89 -40.49
N ALA A 272 -34.33 1.66 -41.49
CA ALA A 272 -34.88 1.10 -42.72
C ALA A 272 -33.78 0.41 -43.56
N ARG A 273 -34.09 -0.75 -44.14
CA ARG A 273 -33.22 -1.48 -45.08
C ARG A 273 -33.52 -1.08 -46.53
N SER A 274 -32.61 -1.40 -47.46
CA SER A 274 -32.84 -1.14 -48.88
C SER A 274 -34.02 -1.98 -49.39
N GLY A 275 -34.83 -1.38 -50.27
CA GLY A 275 -35.89 -2.08 -50.98
C GLY A 275 -35.43 -2.73 -52.30
N GLN A 276 -34.11 -2.82 -52.53
CA GLN A 276 -33.56 -3.42 -53.75
C GLN A 276 -33.60 -4.95 -53.67
N PRO A 277 -33.93 -5.65 -54.77
CA PRO A 277 -34.13 -7.11 -54.77
C PRO A 277 -32.88 -7.93 -54.46
N ASP A 278 -31.68 -7.34 -54.59
CA ASP A 278 -30.41 -8.03 -54.31
C ASP A 278 -29.99 -7.93 -52.82
N ASP A 279 -30.64 -7.09 -52.01
CA ASP A 279 -30.26 -6.84 -50.61
C ASP A 279 -30.78 -7.94 -49.64
N SER A 280 -31.64 -8.84 -50.12
CA SER A 280 -32.10 -10.01 -49.34
C SER A 280 -31.13 -11.20 -49.40
N ALA A 281 -30.05 -11.12 -50.18
CA ALA A 281 -29.09 -12.22 -50.38
C ALA A 281 -27.86 -12.14 -49.46
N ASP A 282 -27.57 -10.98 -48.87
CA ASP A 282 -26.43 -10.77 -47.97
C ASP A 282 -26.81 -10.98 -46.50
N GLU A 283 -27.52 -12.08 -46.19
CA GLU A 283 -27.29 -12.65 -44.86
C GLU A 283 -25.82 -13.09 -44.85
N PRO A 284 -24.98 -12.62 -43.90
CA PRO A 284 -23.60 -13.05 -43.85
C PRO A 284 -23.62 -14.57 -43.78
N ALA A 285 -23.05 -15.23 -44.80
CA ALA A 285 -23.01 -16.68 -44.86
C ALA A 285 -22.59 -17.21 -43.48
N PRO A 286 -23.36 -18.14 -42.88
CA PRO A 286 -23.03 -18.65 -41.56
C PRO A 286 -21.59 -19.11 -41.61
N VAL A 287 -20.75 -18.50 -40.75
CA VAL A 287 -19.33 -18.86 -40.66
C VAL A 287 -19.29 -20.37 -40.51
N SER A 288 -18.71 -21.10 -41.46
CA SER A 288 -18.63 -22.55 -41.36
C SER A 288 -17.83 -22.89 -40.11
N LEU A 289 -18.52 -23.45 -39.10
CA LEU A 289 -17.93 -23.89 -37.84
C LEU A 289 -17.39 -25.33 -37.94
N GLU A 290 -17.45 -25.92 -39.13
CA GLU A 290 -17.04 -27.29 -39.38
C GLU A 290 -15.52 -27.45 -39.19
N GLY A 291 -15.11 -28.35 -38.29
CA GLY A 291 -13.71 -28.57 -37.92
C GLY A 291 -13.15 -27.64 -36.84
N LEU A 292 -13.98 -26.76 -36.25
CA LEU A 292 -13.59 -25.93 -35.12
C LEU A 292 -14.09 -26.50 -33.78
N VAL A 293 -13.29 -26.35 -32.74
CA VAL A 293 -13.59 -26.79 -31.38
C VAL A 293 -14.15 -25.60 -30.58
N PRO A 294 -15.31 -25.74 -29.91
CA PRO A 294 -15.83 -24.70 -29.03
C PRO A 294 -15.06 -24.67 -27.71
N VAL A 295 -14.65 -23.48 -27.29
CA VAL A 295 -13.97 -23.22 -26.02
C VAL A 295 -14.77 -22.18 -25.23
N VAL A 296 -15.18 -22.54 -24.02
CA VAL A 296 -15.88 -21.64 -23.10
C VAL A 296 -14.87 -20.67 -22.48
N THR A 297 -15.22 -19.39 -22.43
CA THR A 297 -14.37 -18.32 -21.87
C THR A 297 -15.13 -17.48 -20.87
N LEU A 298 -14.43 -16.77 -19.99
CA LEU A 298 -15.07 -15.88 -19.01
C LEU A 298 -15.74 -14.69 -19.71
N SER A 299 -16.99 -14.37 -19.38
CA SER A 299 -17.75 -13.22 -19.91
C SER A 299 -17.48 -11.91 -19.16
N ARG A 300 -16.94 -12.02 -17.94
CA ARG A 300 -16.55 -10.93 -17.03
C ARG A 300 -15.29 -11.33 -16.24
N PRO A 301 -14.54 -10.39 -15.64
CA PRO A 301 -13.41 -10.75 -14.79
C PRO A 301 -13.89 -11.53 -13.55
N VAL A 302 -13.11 -12.53 -13.16
CA VAL A 302 -13.35 -13.34 -11.95
C VAL A 302 -12.09 -13.31 -11.10
N ASP A 303 -12.24 -13.01 -9.81
CA ASP A 303 -11.13 -12.89 -8.88
C ASP A 303 -10.53 -14.24 -8.49
N ALA A 304 -9.26 -14.22 -8.06
CA ALA A 304 -8.61 -15.37 -7.46
C ALA A 304 -9.43 -15.93 -6.29
N TYR A 305 -9.50 -17.26 -6.19
CA TYR A 305 -10.21 -18.00 -5.14
C TYR A 305 -11.73 -17.80 -5.12
N ALA A 306 -12.29 -17.15 -6.14
CA ALA A 306 -13.72 -17.12 -6.37
C ALA A 306 -14.17 -18.39 -7.12
N GLN A 307 -15.41 -18.80 -6.86
CA GLN A 307 -16.08 -19.85 -7.62
C GLN A 307 -16.52 -19.30 -8.97
N VAL A 308 -16.28 -20.05 -10.04
CA VAL A 308 -16.80 -19.77 -11.36
C VAL A 308 -18.27 -20.20 -11.40
N HIS A 309 -19.16 -19.24 -11.61
CA HIS A 309 -20.59 -19.47 -11.76
C HIS A 309 -21.02 -19.40 -13.23
N GLN A 310 -22.23 -19.87 -13.52
CA GLN A 310 -22.83 -19.78 -14.86
C GLN A 310 -22.85 -18.33 -15.39
N ASP A 311 -23.11 -17.35 -14.53
CA ASP A 311 -23.13 -15.93 -14.90
C ASP A 311 -21.74 -15.38 -15.29
N ASP A 312 -20.66 -16.02 -14.80
CA ASP A 312 -19.28 -15.69 -15.19
C ASP A 312 -18.91 -16.22 -16.57
N LEU A 313 -19.66 -17.20 -17.07
CA LEU A 313 -19.44 -17.87 -18.36
C LEU A 313 -20.45 -17.43 -19.42
N ALA A 314 -21.62 -16.93 -19.01
CA ALA A 314 -22.66 -16.44 -19.90
C ALA A 314 -22.46 -14.96 -20.24
N ASP A 315 -22.60 -14.61 -21.52
CA ASP A 315 -22.65 -13.22 -21.95
C ASP A 315 -23.90 -12.55 -21.38
N GLU A 316 -23.70 -11.53 -20.54
CA GLU A 316 -24.76 -10.82 -19.83
C GLU A 316 -25.88 -10.25 -20.72
N VAL A 317 -25.59 -9.94 -21.99
CA VAL A 317 -26.57 -9.33 -22.90
C VAL A 317 -27.45 -10.37 -23.58
N THR A 318 -26.87 -11.53 -23.90
CA THR A 318 -27.53 -12.60 -24.66
C THR A 318 -27.99 -13.76 -23.79
N GLY A 319 -27.46 -13.90 -22.57
CA GLY A 319 -27.67 -15.03 -21.68
C GLY A 319 -27.07 -16.35 -22.18
N ARG A 320 -26.32 -16.33 -23.29
CA ARG A 320 -25.69 -17.51 -23.89
C ARG A 320 -24.24 -17.64 -23.42
N LEU A 321 -23.71 -18.86 -23.41
CA LEU A 321 -22.30 -19.10 -23.08
C LEU A 321 -21.36 -18.32 -23.99
N ASN A 322 -20.33 -17.72 -23.40
CA ASN A 322 -19.32 -16.94 -24.10
C ASN A 322 -18.31 -17.88 -24.77
N LEU A 323 -18.67 -18.33 -25.98
CA LEU A 323 -17.94 -19.34 -26.74
C LEU A 323 -17.03 -18.73 -27.82
N TYR A 324 -15.83 -19.27 -27.91
CA TYR A 324 -14.90 -19.04 -29.02
C TYR A 324 -14.60 -20.34 -29.73
N TYR A 325 -14.54 -20.30 -31.07
CA TYR A 325 -14.22 -21.46 -31.89
C TYR A 325 -12.77 -21.39 -32.36
N PHE A 326 -12.03 -22.45 -32.11
CA PHE A 326 -10.62 -22.56 -32.47
C PHE A 326 -10.38 -23.75 -33.41
N PRO A 327 -9.42 -23.66 -34.35
CA PRO A 327 -8.91 -24.84 -35.04
C PRO A 327 -8.38 -25.87 -34.03
N GLN A 328 -8.64 -27.16 -34.25
CA GLN A 328 -8.25 -28.23 -33.32
C GLN A 328 -6.76 -28.20 -32.97
N GLU A 329 -5.91 -27.84 -33.92
CA GLU A 329 -4.45 -27.69 -33.78
C GLU A 329 -4.00 -26.56 -32.83
N LYS A 330 -4.87 -25.58 -32.54
CA LYS A 330 -4.57 -24.46 -31.64
C LYS A 330 -5.07 -24.69 -30.21
N VAL A 331 -5.96 -25.66 -30.00
CA VAL A 331 -6.48 -26.00 -28.68
C VAL A 331 -5.42 -26.78 -27.92
N GLN A 332 -5.02 -26.27 -26.76
CA GLN A 332 -4.01 -26.92 -25.93
C GLN A 332 -4.68 -27.93 -25.00
N GLU A 333 -4.00 -29.04 -24.71
CA GLU A 333 -4.56 -30.17 -23.94
C GLU A 333 -4.98 -29.80 -22.51
N HIS A 334 -4.38 -28.76 -21.92
CA HIS A 334 -4.68 -28.29 -20.57
C HIS A 334 -5.82 -27.25 -20.51
N TRP A 335 -6.42 -26.89 -21.65
CA TRP A 335 -7.57 -25.99 -21.68
C TRP A 335 -8.84 -26.73 -21.28
N VAL A 336 -9.64 -26.10 -20.42
CA VAL A 336 -10.93 -26.64 -20.03
C VAL A 336 -11.98 -26.13 -21.00
N THR A 337 -12.46 -27.01 -21.88
CA THR A 337 -13.39 -26.64 -22.96
C THR A 337 -14.86 -26.86 -22.60
N SER A 338 -15.14 -27.69 -21.59
CA SER A 338 -16.51 -28.01 -21.19
C SER A 338 -17.05 -27.02 -20.13
N PHE A 339 -18.34 -26.73 -20.22
CA PHE A 339 -19.03 -25.90 -19.22
C PHE A 339 -19.11 -26.59 -17.86
N GLU A 340 -19.35 -27.90 -17.85
CA GLU A 340 -19.53 -28.69 -16.62
C GLU A 340 -18.24 -28.76 -15.79
N ASP A 341 -17.09 -28.84 -16.46
CA ASP A 341 -15.79 -28.88 -15.80
C ASP A 341 -15.36 -27.53 -15.24
N LEU A 342 -15.97 -26.43 -15.69
CA LEU A 342 -15.70 -25.06 -15.20
C LEU A 342 -16.68 -24.63 -14.10
N ASN A 343 -17.96 -24.90 -14.28
CA ASN A 343 -19.00 -24.41 -13.39
C ASN A 343 -18.85 -25.02 -11.99
N GLY A 344 -18.68 -24.15 -10.99
CA GLY A 344 -18.47 -24.54 -9.60
C GLY A 344 -17.02 -24.78 -9.19
N ARG A 345 -16.06 -24.73 -10.12
CA ARG A 345 -14.63 -24.75 -9.78
C ARG A 345 -14.18 -23.41 -9.21
N VAL A 346 -13.08 -23.42 -8.46
CA VAL A 346 -12.49 -22.22 -7.85
C VAL A 346 -11.23 -21.83 -8.61
N LEU A 347 -11.07 -20.55 -8.94
CA LEU A 347 -9.87 -20.07 -9.62
C LEU A 347 -8.66 -20.00 -8.68
N SER A 348 -7.46 -20.35 -9.16
CA SER A 348 -6.19 -20.19 -8.45
C SER A 348 -5.63 -18.76 -8.57
N ARG A 349 -6.03 -18.01 -9.61
CA ARG A 349 -5.63 -16.62 -9.87
C ARG A 349 -6.77 -15.82 -10.50
N SER A 350 -6.71 -14.50 -10.41
CA SER A 350 -7.68 -13.64 -11.08
C SER A 350 -7.52 -13.74 -12.59
N LEU A 351 -8.63 -13.94 -13.29
CA LEU A 351 -8.67 -14.01 -14.74
C LEU A 351 -9.54 -12.89 -15.29
N SER A 352 -9.05 -12.29 -16.37
CA SER A 352 -9.77 -11.22 -17.08
C SER A 352 -10.87 -11.78 -17.97
N ARG A 353 -11.78 -10.90 -18.38
CA ARG A 353 -12.78 -11.20 -19.41
C ARG A 353 -12.13 -11.77 -20.69
N GLY A 354 -12.78 -12.77 -21.28
CA GLY A 354 -12.34 -13.46 -22.48
C GLY A 354 -11.10 -14.31 -22.30
N ALA A 355 -10.63 -14.51 -21.05
CA ALA A 355 -9.58 -15.47 -20.74
C ALA A 355 -10.09 -16.89 -20.98
N ILE A 356 -9.20 -17.71 -21.54
CA ILE A 356 -9.38 -19.16 -21.65
C ILE A 356 -8.91 -19.75 -20.34
N VAL A 357 -9.77 -20.57 -19.71
CA VAL A 357 -9.46 -21.18 -18.43
C VAL A 357 -8.75 -22.50 -18.66
N SER A 358 -7.62 -22.69 -17.97
CA SER A 358 -6.88 -23.94 -17.99
C SER A 358 -6.94 -24.67 -16.65
N GLU A 359 -6.54 -25.94 -16.63
CA GLU A 359 -6.50 -26.72 -15.38
C GLU A 359 -5.52 -26.11 -14.36
N THR A 360 -4.47 -25.39 -14.81
CA THR A 360 -3.55 -24.67 -13.93
C THR A 360 -4.15 -23.41 -13.29
N ASP A 361 -5.22 -22.88 -13.90
CA ASP A 361 -5.97 -21.74 -13.37
C ASP A 361 -7.02 -22.15 -12.34
N LEU A 362 -7.19 -23.46 -12.12
CA LEU A 362 -8.22 -24.00 -11.24
C LEU A 362 -7.58 -24.65 -10.02
N MET A 363 -8.23 -24.45 -8.88
CA MET A 363 -7.96 -25.23 -7.67
C MET A 363 -8.47 -26.67 -7.86
N PRO A 364 -7.98 -27.63 -7.06
CA PRO A 364 -8.48 -29.00 -7.07
C PRO A 364 -10.00 -29.07 -6.91
N ALA A 365 -10.63 -30.03 -7.58
CA ALA A 365 -12.08 -30.22 -7.50
C ALA A 365 -12.53 -30.43 -6.03
N GLY A 366 -13.64 -29.79 -5.64
CA GLY A 366 -14.16 -29.84 -4.26
C GLY A 366 -13.60 -28.78 -3.31
N THR A 367 -12.69 -27.93 -3.77
CA THR A 367 -12.21 -26.77 -3.00
C THR A 367 -13.36 -25.81 -2.69
N LEU A 368 -13.54 -25.45 -1.43
CA LEU A 368 -14.52 -24.43 -1.03
C LEU A 368 -14.09 -23.05 -1.53
N PRO A 369 -15.02 -22.19 -1.98
CA PRO A 369 -14.66 -20.82 -2.38
C PRO A 369 -14.25 -19.95 -1.19
N GLY A 370 -13.41 -18.96 -1.47
CA GLY A 370 -12.99 -17.94 -0.52
C GLY A 370 -11.51 -18.00 -0.15
N ILE A 371 -11.01 -16.95 0.50
CA ILE A 371 -9.56 -16.78 0.73
C ILE A 371 -8.96 -17.89 1.60
N ALA A 372 -9.77 -18.55 2.44
CA ALA A 372 -9.32 -19.69 3.24
C ALA A 372 -8.80 -20.86 2.37
N SER A 373 -9.32 -21.04 1.15
CA SER A 373 -8.86 -22.11 0.26
C SER A 373 -7.50 -21.84 -0.35
N ALA A 374 -7.02 -20.61 -0.30
CA ALA A 374 -5.71 -20.22 -0.79
C ALA A 374 -4.58 -20.60 0.18
N ALA A 375 -4.91 -20.87 1.45
CA ALA A 375 -3.93 -21.25 2.45
C ALA A 375 -3.44 -22.69 2.23
N PRO A 376 -2.12 -22.93 2.22
CA PRO A 376 -1.58 -24.28 2.22
C PRO A 376 -2.07 -25.09 3.43
N PRO A 377 -2.13 -26.43 3.33
CA PRO A 377 -2.51 -27.28 4.45
C PRO A 377 -1.63 -27.01 5.69
N GLY A 378 -2.27 -26.76 6.84
CA GLY A 378 -1.59 -26.46 8.11
C GLY A 378 -1.32 -24.97 8.36
N MET A 379 -1.69 -24.08 7.44
CA MET A 379 -1.59 -22.64 7.62
C MET A 379 -2.91 -22.00 8.05
N SER A 380 -2.81 -20.92 8.82
CA SER A 380 -3.91 -20.07 9.23
C SER A 380 -3.91 -18.78 8.41
N VAL A 381 -5.10 -18.27 8.11
CA VAL A 381 -5.28 -17.02 7.37
C VAL A 381 -5.47 -15.86 8.34
N LEU A 382 -4.62 -14.84 8.23
CA LEU A 382 -4.68 -13.63 9.03
C LEU A 382 -4.85 -12.40 8.12
N THR A 383 -5.71 -11.47 8.56
CA THR A 383 -5.88 -10.18 7.89
C THR A 383 -5.10 -9.12 8.65
N ILE A 384 -4.24 -8.37 7.97
CA ILE A 384 -3.34 -7.38 8.56
C ILE A 384 -3.50 -6.06 7.80
N PRO A 385 -3.57 -4.89 8.47
CA PRO A 385 -3.59 -3.60 7.78
C PRO A 385 -2.26 -3.37 7.04
N SER A 386 -2.29 -3.02 5.75
CA SER A 386 -1.10 -2.80 4.91
C SER A 386 -0.20 -1.70 5.43
N GLU A 387 -0.77 -0.69 6.09
CA GLU A 387 -0.02 0.40 6.72
C GLU A 387 0.99 -0.08 7.78
N ARG A 388 0.83 -1.32 8.28
CA ARG A 388 1.72 -1.93 9.28
C ARG A 388 2.95 -2.57 8.66
N LEU A 389 2.91 -2.93 7.39
CA LEU A 389 3.92 -3.74 6.73
C LEU A 389 4.50 -2.95 5.55
N SER A 390 5.75 -2.54 5.70
CA SER A 390 6.49 -1.88 4.62
C SER A 390 7.10 -2.91 3.65
N GLY A 391 7.14 -2.57 2.35
CA GLY A 391 7.73 -3.42 1.30
C GLY A 391 6.76 -4.38 0.60
N LEU A 392 5.45 -4.20 0.76
CA LEU A 392 4.43 -5.05 0.13
C LEU A 392 4.13 -4.71 -1.34
N ASP A 393 4.50 -3.51 -1.80
CA ASP A 393 4.04 -2.95 -3.08
C ASP A 393 4.49 -3.77 -4.30
N GLU A 394 5.58 -4.52 -4.17
CA GLU A 394 6.14 -5.37 -5.23
C GLU A 394 5.69 -6.84 -5.13
N LEU A 395 4.98 -7.20 -4.05
CA LEU A 395 4.54 -8.58 -3.82
C LEU A 395 3.23 -8.90 -4.54
N LYS A 396 3.19 -10.09 -5.14
CA LYS A 396 1.98 -10.66 -5.74
C LYS A 396 1.42 -11.75 -4.85
N ALA A 397 0.12 -12.00 -4.97
CA ALA A 397 -0.51 -13.16 -4.33
C ALA A 397 0.24 -14.45 -4.74
N GLY A 398 0.54 -15.30 -3.77
CA GLY A 398 1.38 -16.50 -3.89
C GLY A 398 2.85 -16.31 -3.52
N ASN A 399 3.34 -15.07 -3.36
CA ASN A 399 4.74 -14.85 -2.95
C ASN A 399 4.96 -15.16 -1.47
N TRP A 400 6.14 -15.71 -1.17
CA TRP A 400 6.60 -16.03 0.17
C TRP A 400 7.57 -14.97 0.70
N PHE A 401 7.43 -14.62 1.97
CA PHE A 401 8.26 -13.61 2.62
C PHE A 401 8.39 -13.84 4.13
N SER A 402 9.37 -13.18 4.73
CA SER A 402 9.58 -13.15 6.17
C SER A 402 9.21 -11.77 6.72
N VAL A 403 8.71 -11.72 7.95
CA VAL A 403 8.33 -10.48 8.63
C VAL A 403 9.35 -10.16 9.71
N PHE A 404 9.82 -8.91 9.70
CA PHE A 404 10.77 -8.37 10.64
C PHE A 404 10.18 -7.16 11.37
N GLN A 405 10.58 -6.95 12.63
CA GLN A 405 10.17 -5.83 13.46
C GLN A 405 11.39 -4.98 13.81
N ALA A 406 11.30 -3.65 13.67
CA ALA A 406 12.34 -2.78 14.22
C ALA A 406 12.38 -2.90 15.75
N LEU A 407 13.58 -3.01 16.30
CA LEU A 407 13.81 -2.86 17.72
C LEU A 407 13.89 -1.37 18.09
N PRO A 408 13.20 -0.92 19.16
CA PRO A 408 13.31 0.45 19.67
C PRO A 408 14.75 0.81 19.97
N ASP A 409 15.14 2.08 19.74
CA ASP A 409 16.51 2.54 20.01
C ASP A 409 16.96 2.33 21.46
N ALA A 410 16.02 2.35 22.42
CA ALA A 410 16.29 2.07 23.82
C ALA A 410 16.71 0.61 24.10
N GLN A 411 16.35 -0.32 23.21
CA GLN A 411 16.71 -1.74 23.30
C GLN A 411 17.93 -2.09 22.45
N ARG A 412 18.43 -1.16 21.63
CA ARG A 412 19.70 -1.33 20.92
C ARG A 412 20.80 -1.22 21.97
N PRO A 413 21.46 -2.31 22.34
CA PRO A 413 22.43 -2.22 23.40
C PRO A 413 23.61 -1.39 22.90
N ALA A 414 24.10 -0.49 23.75
CA ALA A 414 25.36 0.23 23.54
C ALA A 414 26.56 -0.71 23.75
N PHE A 415 26.61 -1.84 23.03
CA PHE A 415 27.76 -2.74 23.14
C PHE A 415 28.91 -2.24 22.25
N PRO A 416 30.16 -2.24 22.74
CA PRO A 416 31.32 -2.06 21.89
C PRO A 416 31.38 -3.19 20.83
N LEU A 417 31.83 -2.85 19.62
CA LEU A 417 31.87 -3.75 18.44
C LEU A 417 32.65 -5.08 18.67
N THR A 418 33.46 -5.15 19.72
CA THR A 418 34.24 -6.31 20.11
C THR A 418 34.09 -6.54 21.60
N ASP A 419 33.52 -7.68 21.97
CA ASP A 419 33.42 -8.10 23.35
C ASP A 419 34.76 -8.69 23.84
N TRP A 420 35.19 -8.34 25.05
CA TRP A 420 36.47 -8.78 25.60
C TRP A 420 36.62 -10.30 25.61
N ALA A 421 35.54 -11.02 25.89
CA ALA A 421 35.51 -12.48 25.84
C ALA A 421 35.77 -13.02 24.42
N THR A 422 35.18 -12.41 23.39
CA THR A 422 35.44 -12.81 21.99
C THR A 422 36.89 -12.58 21.57
N LEU A 423 37.54 -11.52 22.06
CA LEU A 423 38.97 -11.28 21.85
C LEU A 423 39.85 -12.37 22.49
N GLN A 424 39.36 -13.04 23.55
CA GLN A 424 40.03 -14.17 24.19
C GLN A 424 39.71 -15.52 23.52
N GLY A 425 38.95 -15.52 22.43
CA GLY A 425 38.57 -16.72 21.67
C GLY A 425 37.30 -17.39 22.17
N ALA A 426 36.46 -16.69 22.93
CA ALA A 426 35.16 -17.19 23.31
C ALA A 426 34.19 -17.26 22.12
N VAL A 427 33.34 -18.27 22.11
CA VAL A 427 32.26 -18.43 21.13
C VAL A 427 30.92 -18.34 21.87
N ALA A 428 30.03 -17.47 21.37
CA ALA A 428 28.65 -17.39 21.84
C ALA A 428 27.82 -18.56 21.30
N THR A 429 26.71 -18.91 21.96
CA THR A 429 25.79 -19.92 21.42
C THR A 429 25.28 -19.52 20.03
N PRO A 430 24.90 -20.47 19.15
CA PRO A 430 24.33 -20.14 17.85
C PRO A 430 23.10 -19.22 17.94
N GLU A 431 22.26 -19.44 18.98
CA GLU A 431 21.08 -18.61 19.29
C GLU A 431 21.49 -17.19 19.70
N ASP A 432 22.41 -17.03 20.65
CA ASP A 432 22.86 -15.69 21.09
C ASP A 432 23.62 -14.97 19.98
N ALA A 433 24.34 -15.69 19.12
CA ALA A 433 25.02 -15.12 17.97
C ALA A 433 24.06 -14.68 16.85
N THR A 434 22.89 -15.32 16.73
CA THR A 434 21.82 -14.85 15.83
C THR A 434 21.13 -13.64 16.45
N LEU A 435 20.76 -13.71 17.72
CA LEU A 435 20.12 -12.61 18.43
C LEU A 435 21.00 -11.35 18.50
N GLN A 436 22.30 -11.49 18.74
CA GLN A 436 23.24 -10.37 18.69
C GLN A 436 23.36 -9.76 17.28
N ARG A 437 23.26 -10.58 16.22
CA ARG A 437 23.20 -10.06 14.85
C ARG A 437 21.92 -9.28 14.60
N GLU A 438 20.79 -9.78 15.09
CA GLU A 438 19.48 -9.10 15.01
C GLU A 438 19.47 -7.78 15.78
N LEU A 439 19.96 -7.78 17.03
CA LEU A 439 20.10 -6.58 17.85
C LEU A 439 21.05 -5.55 17.21
N ARG A 440 22.15 -5.99 16.59
CA ARG A 440 23.08 -5.11 15.85
C ARG A 440 22.43 -4.48 14.62
N GLN A 441 21.59 -5.23 13.92
CA GLN A 441 20.86 -4.73 12.76
C GLN A 441 19.67 -3.86 13.17
N GLY A 442 19.31 -3.87 14.46
CA GLY A 442 18.15 -3.15 15.00
C GLY A 442 16.83 -3.73 14.52
N VAL A 443 16.83 -5.00 14.10
CA VAL A 443 15.70 -5.66 13.46
C VAL A 443 15.61 -7.11 13.97
N ARG A 444 14.45 -7.50 14.49
CA ARG A 444 14.14 -8.85 14.97
C ARG A 444 13.25 -9.58 13.98
N MET A 445 13.51 -10.85 13.69
CA MET A 445 12.60 -11.67 12.88
C MET A 445 11.38 -12.07 13.74
N VAL A 446 10.17 -11.81 13.24
CA VAL A 446 8.92 -12.17 13.93
C VAL A 446 8.37 -13.48 13.39
N VAL A 447 8.32 -13.61 12.07
CA VAL A 447 7.82 -14.80 11.37
C VAL A 447 8.72 -15.11 10.20
N GLU A 448 9.14 -16.37 10.10
CA GLU A 448 10.03 -16.81 9.03
C GLU A 448 9.27 -17.02 7.71
N GLU A 449 8.09 -17.64 7.73
CA GLU A 449 7.37 -18.04 6.52
C GLU A 449 5.94 -17.52 6.49
N VAL A 450 5.71 -16.52 5.64
CA VAL A 450 4.39 -15.93 5.37
C VAL A 450 4.13 -15.94 3.87
N MET A 451 2.96 -16.40 3.45
CA MET A 451 2.51 -16.35 2.06
C MET A 451 1.45 -15.25 1.88
N LEU A 452 1.64 -14.36 0.91
CA LEU A 452 0.64 -13.36 0.57
C LEU A 452 -0.53 -14.02 -0.18
N LEU A 453 -1.75 -13.98 0.36
CA LEU A 453 -2.94 -14.52 -0.32
C LEU A 453 -3.65 -13.45 -1.14
N LYS A 454 -3.75 -12.24 -0.58
CA LYS A 454 -4.42 -11.11 -1.23
C LYS A 454 -3.73 -9.81 -0.84
N ALA A 455 -3.28 -9.06 -1.84
CA ALA A 455 -2.89 -7.67 -1.66
C ALA A 455 -4.16 -6.80 -1.59
N GLY A 456 -4.20 -5.85 -0.64
CA GLY A 456 -5.29 -4.87 -0.56
C GLY A 456 -5.31 -4.02 -1.83
N ALA A 457 -6.47 -3.92 -2.49
CA ALA A 457 -6.67 -3.08 -3.66
C ALA A 457 -7.57 -1.88 -3.30
N GLY A 458 -7.07 -0.66 -3.50
CA GLY A 458 -7.85 0.59 -3.31
C GLY A 458 -7.81 1.14 -1.88
N LYS A 459 -8.92 1.72 -1.41
CA LYS A 459 -9.04 2.36 -0.08
C LYS A 459 -9.09 1.35 1.09
N GLN A 460 -9.27 0.06 0.81
CA GLN A 460 -9.13 -1.00 1.80
C GLN A 460 -7.67 -1.40 1.88
N THR A 461 -7.04 -1.02 2.99
CA THR A 461 -5.63 -1.27 3.29
C THR A 461 -5.39 -2.70 3.75
N ASP A 462 -6.39 -3.54 3.97
CA ASP A 462 -6.14 -4.84 4.58
C ASP A 462 -5.52 -5.83 3.57
N ILE A 463 -4.39 -6.42 3.94
CA ILE A 463 -3.81 -7.58 3.27
C ILE A 463 -4.24 -8.86 3.95
N VAL A 464 -4.25 -9.96 3.20
CA VAL A 464 -4.54 -11.28 3.74
C VAL A 464 -3.34 -12.18 3.50
N VAL A 465 -2.84 -12.81 4.57
CA VAL A 465 -1.65 -13.64 4.58
C VAL A 465 -1.96 -15.03 5.16
N ALA A 466 -1.23 -16.04 4.71
CA ALA A 466 -1.18 -17.36 5.31
C ALA A 466 0.15 -17.55 6.05
N LEU A 467 0.08 -18.09 7.27
CA LEU A 467 1.25 -18.39 8.10
C LEU A 467 0.96 -19.64 8.96
N ALA A 468 2.01 -20.25 9.51
CA ALA A 468 1.84 -21.40 10.42
C ALA A 468 1.03 -21.01 11.66
N GLY A 469 0.26 -21.96 12.21
CA GLY A 469 -0.62 -21.69 13.37
C GLY A 469 0.12 -21.12 14.58
N ASP A 470 1.34 -21.61 14.84
CA ASP A 470 2.17 -21.20 15.97
C ASP A 470 2.72 -19.76 15.82
N ASP A 471 2.79 -19.26 14.58
CA ASP A 471 3.29 -17.91 14.26
C ASP A 471 2.20 -16.83 14.32
N VAL A 472 0.92 -17.22 14.36
CA VAL A 472 -0.22 -16.29 14.39
C VAL A 472 -0.15 -15.39 15.61
N THR A 473 0.17 -15.95 16.78
CA THR A 473 0.30 -15.19 18.03
C THR A 473 1.45 -14.20 17.96
N SER A 474 2.60 -14.62 17.43
CA SER A 474 3.80 -13.79 17.29
C SER A 474 3.55 -12.59 16.38
N LEU A 475 2.95 -12.82 15.22
CA LEU A 475 2.63 -11.74 14.27
C LEU A 475 1.54 -10.80 14.79
N THR A 476 0.50 -11.35 15.44
CA THR A 476 -0.58 -10.54 16.01
C THR A 476 -0.07 -9.63 17.12
N GLN A 477 0.82 -10.15 17.98
CA GLN A 477 1.46 -9.36 19.03
C GLN A 477 2.35 -8.26 18.43
N ALA A 478 3.15 -8.58 17.41
CA ALA A 478 4.01 -7.61 16.75
C ALA A 478 3.21 -6.48 16.07
N VAL A 479 2.08 -6.80 15.44
CA VAL A 479 1.15 -5.82 14.87
C VAL A 479 0.54 -4.92 15.96
N HIS A 480 0.26 -5.47 17.14
CA HIS A 480 -0.32 -4.71 18.26
C HIS A 480 0.68 -3.74 18.92
N LEU A 481 1.97 -4.09 18.93
CA LEU A 481 3.04 -3.27 19.53
C LEU A 481 3.31 -1.97 18.79
N ASN A 482 2.66 -1.73 17.64
CA ASN A 482 2.69 -0.45 16.92
C ASN A 482 4.07 -0.03 16.36
N GLU A 483 5.06 -0.93 16.43
CA GLU A 483 6.39 -0.77 15.85
C GLU A 483 6.37 -1.04 14.33
N PRO A 484 7.28 -0.43 13.54
CA PRO A 484 7.30 -0.64 12.10
C PRO A 484 7.74 -2.07 11.77
N LEU A 485 6.92 -2.76 10.95
CA LEU A 485 7.23 -4.07 10.41
C LEU A 485 7.74 -3.94 8.97
N PHE A 486 8.70 -4.78 8.62
CA PHE A 486 9.35 -4.84 7.32
C PHE A 486 9.20 -6.23 6.74
N VAL A 487 9.02 -6.30 5.43
CA VAL A 487 8.90 -7.54 4.69
C VAL A 487 10.18 -7.78 3.90
N ALA A 488 10.75 -9.00 4.00
CA ALA A 488 11.83 -9.42 3.11
C ALA A 488 11.38 -10.62 2.26
N VAL A 489 11.47 -10.47 0.94
CA VAL A 489 11.06 -11.51 -0.01
C VAL A 489 12.05 -12.68 0.05
N ARG A 490 11.55 -13.90 0.23
CA ARG A 490 12.36 -15.11 0.04
C ARG A 490 12.22 -15.57 -1.39
N GLN A 491 13.34 -15.88 -2.04
CA GLN A 491 13.28 -16.83 -3.15
C GLN A 491 12.95 -18.20 -2.55
N PRO A 492 11.86 -18.86 -2.98
CA PRO A 492 11.60 -20.21 -2.52
C PRO A 492 12.82 -21.05 -2.90
N ALA A 493 13.45 -21.67 -1.91
CA ALA A 493 14.40 -22.74 -2.18
C ALA A 493 13.63 -23.77 -3.00
N VAL A 494 14.05 -24.02 -4.25
CA VAL A 494 13.50 -25.09 -5.08
C VAL A 494 13.78 -26.40 -4.36
N THR A 495 12.86 -26.79 -3.49
CA THR A 495 12.89 -28.09 -2.84
C THR A 495 12.46 -29.09 -3.89
N ALA A 496 13.44 -29.66 -4.55
CA ALA A 496 13.26 -30.90 -5.28
C ALA A 496 12.66 -31.94 -4.31
N SER A 497 11.56 -32.57 -4.74
CA SER A 497 10.87 -33.71 -4.13
C SER A 497 9.87 -33.40 -3.01
N ALA A 498 8.60 -33.33 -3.40
CA ALA A 498 7.43 -33.45 -2.53
C ALA A 498 7.07 -34.91 -2.18
N ASN A 499 7.96 -35.90 -2.39
CA ASN A 499 7.66 -37.32 -2.20
C ASN A 499 8.45 -38.01 -1.07
N ALA A 500 8.77 -37.31 0.02
CA ALA A 500 9.45 -37.93 1.16
C ALA A 500 9.02 -37.36 2.53
N ARG A 501 7.71 -37.32 2.81
CA ARG A 501 7.18 -37.30 4.18
C ARG A 501 5.93 -38.17 4.27
N ASP A 502 6.11 -39.43 3.91
CA ASP A 502 5.26 -40.50 4.40
C ASP A 502 6.22 -41.52 5.02
N VAL A 503 6.17 -41.64 6.36
CA VAL A 503 6.47 -42.82 7.20
C VAL A 503 6.60 -42.36 8.67
N SER A 504 5.73 -42.96 9.50
CA SER A 504 5.71 -43.03 10.97
C SER A 504 5.46 -41.75 11.78
N LYS A 505 4.18 -41.39 11.94
CA LYS A 505 3.67 -40.86 13.22
C LYS A 505 3.26 -42.03 14.10
N THR A 506 4.14 -42.47 14.98
CA THR A 506 3.74 -43.18 16.20
C THR A 506 3.11 -42.18 17.16
N SER A 507 1.90 -42.50 17.61
CA SER A 507 1.14 -41.75 18.59
C SER A 507 1.90 -41.67 19.92
N HIS A 508 2.47 -40.51 20.23
CA HIS A 508 2.55 -40.05 21.62
C HIS A 508 1.62 -38.85 21.77
N GLN A 509 0.44 -39.18 22.27
CA GLN A 509 -0.48 -38.27 22.92
C GLN A 509 0.21 -37.78 24.20
N SER A 510 0.84 -36.60 24.12
CA SER A 510 1.19 -35.81 25.30
C SER A 510 0.08 -34.79 25.51
N ASP A 511 -0.73 -35.04 26.54
CA ASP A 511 -1.54 -34.01 27.19
C ASP A 511 -0.61 -32.85 27.58
N LEU A 512 -0.63 -31.78 26.80
CA LEU A 512 -0.17 -30.47 27.20
C LEU A 512 -1.40 -29.63 27.47
N THR A 513 -1.90 -29.75 28.71
CA THR A 513 -2.73 -28.74 29.34
C THR A 513 -2.07 -27.38 29.15
N ALA A 514 -2.86 -26.42 28.66
CA ALA A 514 -2.50 -25.03 28.51
C ALA A 514 -1.75 -24.51 29.73
N LEU A 515 -0.50 -24.06 29.52
CA LEU A 515 0.19 -23.22 30.47
C LEU A 515 -0.48 -21.83 30.43
N PRO A 516 -0.82 -21.23 31.58
CA PRO A 516 -1.22 -19.84 31.61
C PRO A 516 0.01 -18.99 31.26
N THR A 517 -0.12 -18.17 30.23
CA THR A 517 0.81 -17.10 29.89
C THR A 517 0.70 -16.04 30.98
N GLU A 518 1.51 -16.17 32.03
CA GLU A 518 1.78 -15.04 32.92
C GLU A 518 2.65 -14.03 32.14
N ASP A 519 2.26 -12.76 32.23
CA ASP A 519 2.95 -11.63 31.66
C ASP A 519 4.47 -11.69 31.93
N LEU A 520 5.28 -11.28 30.94
CA LEU A 520 6.71 -10.96 31.10
C LEU A 520 6.86 -9.74 32.03
N HIS A 521 6.52 -9.93 33.31
CA HIS A 521 7.01 -9.10 34.39
C HIS A 521 8.51 -9.39 34.51
N TRP A 522 9.32 -8.33 34.50
CA TRP A 522 10.74 -8.39 34.86
C TRP A 522 10.88 -9.21 36.16
N ILE A 523 11.39 -10.44 36.05
CA ILE A 523 11.57 -11.31 37.21
C ILE A 523 12.76 -10.74 37.97
N HIS A 524 12.49 -9.94 38.99
CA HIS A 524 13.48 -9.74 40.04
C HIS A 524 13.66 -11.07 40.76
N PHE A 525 14.78 -11.75 40.49
CA PHE A 525 15.20 -12.94 41.22
C PHE A 525 15.34 -12.55 42.70
N LYS A 526 14.37 -12.93 43.54
CA LYS A 526 14.34 -12.53 44.96
C LYS A 526 15.06 -13.53 45.84
N ASP A 527 15.07 -14.82 45.48
CA ASP A 527 15.61 -15.89 46.30
C ASP A 527 16.55 -16.85 45.54
N ALA A 528 17.46 -17.51 46.27
CA ALA A 528 18.41 -18.49 45.73
C ALA A 528 17.73 -19.69 45.02
N ALA A 529 16.46 -19.97 45.35
CA ALA A 529 15.68 -21.03 44.70
C ALA A 529 15.35 -20.71 43.24
N ASP A 530 15.11 -19.44 42.90
CA ASP A 530 14.85 -19.01 41.53
C ASP A 530 16.11 -19.14 40.67
N ILE A 531 17.28 -18.91 41.27
CA ILE A 531 18.59 -19.06 40.62
C ILE A 531 18.89 -20.54 40.34
N VAL A 532 18.56 -21.45 41.26
CA VAL A 532 18.74 -22.90 41.08
C VAL A 532 17.79 -23.44 40.01
N ALA A 533 16.53 -23.02 40.00
CA ALA A 533 15.57 -23.40 38.96
C ALA A 533 16.00 -22.89 37.58
N PHE A 534 16.55 -21.68 37.51
CA PHE A 534 17.04 -21.06 36.28
C PHE A 534 18.35 -21.70 35.77
N THR A 535 19.32 -21.98 36.65
CA THR A 535 20.57 -22.68 36.28
C THR A 535 20.36 -24.15 35.92
N SER A 536 19.29 -24.76 36.44
CA SER A 536 18.86 -26.12 36.06
C SER A 536 18.14 -26.19 34.72
N GLN A 537 17.79 -25.04 34.13
CA GLN A 537 17.11 -24.95 32.85
C GLN A 537 18.10 -25.27 31.72
N LYS A 538 18.21 -26.58 31.45
CA LYS A 538 18.88 -27.22 30.29
C LYS A 538 20.10 -26.44 29.80
N GLN A 539 21.16 -26.41 30.61
CA GLN A 539 22.49 -26.01 30.14
C GLN A 539 22.77 -26.80 28.86
N GLU A 540 22.75 -26.13 27.71
CA GLU A 540 23.11 -26.76 26.44
C GLU A 540 24.50 -27.36 26.62
N THR A 541 24.60 -28.66 26.33
CA THR A 541 25.86 -29.40 26.43
C THR A 541 26.91 -28.64 25.66
N ALA A 542 27.94 -28.17 26.38
CA ALA A 542 29.04 -27.44 25.79
C ALA A 542 29.61 -28.22 24.60
N PRO A 543 29.98 -27.55 23.50
CA PRO A 543 30.71 -28.21 22.41
C PRO A 543 31.92 -28.98 22.97
N GLU A 544 32.24 -30.15 22.40
CA GLU A 544 33.40 -30.93 22.86
C GLU A 544 34.68 -30.07 22.85
N GLY A 545 35.43 -30.08 23.96
CA GLY A 545 36.65 -29.27 24.13
C GLY A 545 36.42 -27.83 24.58
N PHE A 546 35.17 -27.41 24.82
CA PHE A 546 34.84 -26.10 25.37
C PHE A 546 34.26 -26.20 26.79
N ARG A 547 34.54 -25.18 27.60
CA ARG A 547 33.99 -25.03 28.95
C ARG A 547 33.16 -23.75 29.01
N ALA A 548 31.97 -23.87 29.60
CA ALA A 548 31.07 -22.75 29.85
C ALA A 548 31.62 -21.88 30.99
N VAL A 549 31.73 -20.57 30.75
CA VAL A 549 32.20 -19.59 31.73
C VAL A 549 31.23 -18.41 31.78
N PRO A 550 30.73 -18.02 32.96
CA PRO A 550 29.93 -16.82 33.12
C PRO A 550 30.78 -15.56 32.86
N VAL A 551 30.26 -14.64 32.06
CA VAL A 551 30.89 -13.34 31.76
C VAL A 551 29.99 -12.21 32.21
N THR A 552 30.59 -11.12 32.66
CA THR A 552 29.84 -9.93 33.11
C THR A 552 29.05 -9.32 31.93
N ALA A 553 27.79 -8.96 32.15
CA ALA A 553 26.95 -8.29 31.16
C ALA A 553 27.09 -6.75 31.26
N ARG A 554 27.47 -6.23 32.43
CA ARG A 554 27.66 -4.80 32.72
C ARG A 554 28.94 -4.57 33.53
N PRO A 555 29.50 -3.34 33.56
CA PRO A 555 30.63 -3.02 34.43
C PRO A 555 30.23 -3.14 35.91
N ILE A 556 31.12 -3.70 36.72
CA ILE A 556 30.92 -3.98 38.14
C ILE A 556 31.91 -3.14 38.94
N LYS A 557 31.40 -2.27 39.80
CA LYS A 557 32.22 -1.38 40.65
C LYS A 557 33.02 -2.20 41.68
N ILE A 558 34.22 -1.74 42.00
CA ILE A 558 35.00 -2.30 43.11
C ILE A 558 34.19 -2.31 44.42
N TRP A 559 34.38 -3.34 45.25
CA TRP A 559 33.69 -3.56 46.53
C TRP A 559 32.16 -3.76 46.46
N SER A 560 31.58 -3.90 45.27
CA SER A 560 30.16 -4.25 45.13
C SER A 560 29.94 -5.75 45.29
N LYS A 561 28.75 -6.11 45.80
CA LYS A 561 28.27 -7.49 45.84
C LYS A 561 27.86 -7.90 44.43
N LEU A 562 28.30 -9.07 43.97
CA LEU A 562 27.87 -9.67 42.73
C LEU A 562 26.43 -10.18 42.86
N SER A 563 25.63 -9.81 41.88
CA SER A 563 24.23 -10.19 41.72
C SER A 563 24.02 -10.90 40.39
N VAL A 564 22.89 -11.60 40.24
CA VAL A 564 22.55 -12.29 38.98
C VAL A 564 22.45 -11.30 37.82
N ASP A 565 21.88 -10.12 38.08
CA ASP A 565 21.73 -9.02 37.12
C ASP A 565 23.06 -8.53 36.54
N ASP A 566 24.20 -8.79 37.21
CA ASP A 566 25.52 -8.44 36.70
C ASP A 566 25.97 -9.35 35.55
N PHE A 567 25.35 -10.52 35.41
CA PHE A 567 25.62 -11.52 34.37
C PHE A 567 24.46 -11.67 33.39
N VAL A 568 23.27 -11.17 33.70
CA VAL A 568 22.12 -11.24 32.79
C VAL A 568 22.24 -10.18 31.71
N ASP A 569 22.19 -10.61 30.44
CA ASP A 569 22.15 -9.69 29.32
C ASP A 569 20.78 -8.97 29.33
N PRO A 570 20.74 -7.62 29.43
CA PRO A 570 19.49 -6.87 29.53
C PRO A 570 18.60 -7.03 28.29
N SER A 571 19.18 -7.42 27.14
CA SER A 571 18.42 -7.62 25.90
C SER A 571 17.74 -8.99 25.84
N THR A 572 18.33 -10.02 26.45
CA THR A 572 17.85 -11.40 26.34
C THR A 572 17.13 -11.86 27.61
N GLY A 573 17.39 -11.22 28.75
CA GLY A 573 16.96 -11.67 30.06
C GLY A 573 17.64 -12.96 30.52
N ARG A 574 18.67 -13.44 29.78
CA ARG A 574 19.42 -14.67 30.10
C ARG A 574 20.82 -14.34 30.62
N PRO A 575 21.38 -15.14 31.55
CA PRO A 575 22.77 -15.09 31.96
C PRO A 575 23.69 -15.28 30.75
N ARG A 576 24.69 -14.43 30.67
CA ARG A 576 25.66 -14.41 29.60
C ARG A 576 26.72 -15.47 29.88
N ILE A 577 26.56 -16.61 29.25
CA ILE A 577 27.50 -17.73 29.32
C ILE A 577 28.26 -17.79 28.00
N MET A 578 29.58 -17.82 28.08
CA MET A 578 30.43 -17.98 26.91
C MET A 578 31.25 -19.26 26.97
N TYR A 579 31.48 -19.86 25.81
CA TYR A 579 32.23 -21.10 25.69
C TYR A 579 33.67 -20.78 25.31
N PHE A 580 34.60 -21.13 26.18
CA PHE A 580 36.03 -20.97 25.97
C PHE A 580 36.67 -22.34 25.72
N PRO A 581 37.71 -22.45 24.86
CA PRO A 581 38.52 -23.67 24.77
C PRO A 581 39.06 -24.05 26.15
N GLU A 582 38.95 -25.32 26.53
CA GLU A 582 39.28 -25.77 27.89
C GLU A 582 40.73 -25.42 28.29
N GLU A 583 41.66 -25.47 27.33
CA GLU A 583 43.07 -25.09 27.46
C GLU A 583 43.32 -23.60 27.77
N ARG A 584 42.34 -22.73 27.52
CA ARG A 584 42.42 -21.28 27.78
C ARG A 584 41.76 -20.88 29.10
N VAL A 585 40.95 -21.75 29.70
CA VAL A 585 40.29 -21.46 30.98
C VAL A 585 41.31 -21.68 32.09
N GLY A 586 41.77 -20.59 32.70
CA GLY A 586 42.71 -20.66 33.82
C GLY A 586 42.09 -21.32 35.06
N ASP A 587 42.89 -22.01 35.85
CA ASP A 587 42.47 -22.66 37.10
C ASP A 587 41.92 -21.66 38.14
N ASP A 588 42.22 -20.37 37.97
CA ASP A 588 41.72 -19.27 38.80
C ASP A 588 40.36 -18.73 38.34
N TRP A 589 39.81 -19.15 37.20
CA TRP A 589 38.51 -18.69 36.71
C TRP A 589 37.38 -19.37 37.49
N VAL A 590 36.34 -18.61 37.81
CA VAL A 590 35.15 -19.16 38.46
C VAL A 590 34.13 -19.51 37.38
N THR A 591 33.89 -20.80 37.19
CA THR A 591 33.03 -21.33 36.12
C THR A 591 31.59 -21.55 36.57
N ASP A 592 31.35 -21.65 37.88
CA ASP A 592 30.01 -21.78 38.45
C ASP A 592 29.47 -20.39 38.82
N LEU A 593 28.35 -20.01 38.22
CA LEU A 593 27.67 -18.75 38.51
C LEU A 593 27.27 -18.66 40.00
N ASN A 594 26.90 -19.77 40.62
CA ASN A 594 26.49 -19.81 42.03
C ASN A 594 27.65 -19.49 42.99
N GLU A 595 28.90 -19.78 42.60
CA GLU A 595 30.08 -19.40 43.37
C GLU A 595 30.37 -17.89 43.32
N LEU A 596 29.84 -17.20 42.31
CA LEU A 596 30.01 -15.76 42.09
C LEU A 596 28.96 -14.94 42.82
N ILE A 597 27.70 -15.38 42.82
CA ILE A 597 26.62 -14.65 43.48
C ILE A 597 26.96 -14.45 44.95
N ASP A 598 26.67 -13.25 45.45
CA ASP A 598 26.94 -12.81 46.81
C ASP A 598 28.42 -12.61 47.20
N ARG A 599 29.37 -12.84 46.29
CA ARG A 599 30.77 -12.47 46.50
C ARG A 599 30.97 -10.97 46.26
N VAL A 600 32.02 -10.41 46.84
CA VAL A 600 32.38 -9.00 46.68
C VAL A 600 33.59 -8.91 45.77
N VAL A 601 33.56 -8.05 44.76
CA VAL A 601 34.71 -7.84 43.87
C VAL A 601 35.75 -6.93 44.53
N VAL A 602 37.04 -7.25 44.38
CA VAL A 602 38.16 -6.46 44.95
C VAL A 602 38.81 -5.50 43.96
N ARG A 603 38.33 -5.50 42.72
CA ARG A 603 38.68 -4.52 41.68
C ARG A 603 37.46 -4.25 40.81
N GLU A 604 37.51 -3.17 40.06
CA GLU A 604 36.51 -2.89 39.04
C GLU A 604 36.65 -3.90 37.88
N ILE A 605 35.51 -4.42 37.40
CA ILE A 605 35.45 -5.40 36.32
C ILE A 605 34.63 -4.83 35.18
N GLU A 606 35.24 -4.70 34.00
CA GLU A 606 34.55 -4.26 32.78
C GLU A 606 33.50 -5.30 32.32
N SER A 607 32.52 -4.88 31.51
CA SER A 607 31.59 -5.81 30.85
C SER A 607 32.32 -6.77 29.91
N GLY A 608 31.88 -8.03 29.86
CA GLY A 608 32.44 -9.06 29.00
C GLY A 608 33.68 -9.75 29.55
N ARG A 609 34.04 -9.49 30.81
CA ARG A 609 35.18 -10.12 31.49
C ARG A 609 34.73 -11.37 32.23
N THR A 610 35.63 -12.35 32.29
CA THR A 610 35.51 -13.50 33.20
C THR A 610 36.03 -13.10 34.58
N ILE A 611 35.43 -13.67 35.63
CA ILE A 611 35.80 -13.37 37.01
C ILE A 611 36.78 -14.43 37.53
N ARG A 612 37.90 -13.98 38.08
CA ARG A 612 38.89 -14.84 38.71
C ARG A 612 38.68 -14.89 40.22
N ARG A 613 39.14 -15.96 40.88
CA ARG A 613 39.14 -16.08 42.34
C ARG A 613 39.93 -14.95 43.02
N SER A 614 40.98 -14.45 42.36
CA SER A 614 41.77 -13.30 42.83
C SER A 614 41.04 -11.96 42.71
N ASP A 615 39.95 -11.91 41.94
CA ASP A 615 39.10 -10.72 41.79
C ASP A 615 38.02 -10.66 42.87
N LEU A 616 37.93 -11.69 43.71
CA LEU A 616 36.89 -11.85 44.73
C LEU A 616 37.48 -11.73 46.12
N ALA A 617 36.76 -11.01 46.98
CA ALA A 617 37.06 -10.94 48.39
C ALA A 617 36.86 -12.33 49.05
N PRO A 618 37.44 -12.56 50.24
CA PRO A 618 37.18 -13.74 51.04
C PRO A 618 35.67 -13.98 51.22
N PHE A 619 35.28 -15.25 51.31
CA PHE A 619 33.88 -15.64 51.43
C PHE A 619 33.21 -14.94 52.63
N ARG A 620 31.96 -14.45 52.45
CA ARG A 620 31.18 -13.66 53.43
C ARG A 620 31.69 -12.25 53.74
N SER A 621 32.56 -11.68 52.90
CA SER A 621 32.87 -10.25 52.98
C SER A 621 31.60 -9.41 52.78
N LYS A 622 31.45 -8.33 53.54
CA LYS A 622 30.33 -7.39 53.35
C LYS A 622 30.58 -6.53 52.12
N SER A 623 29.55 -6.10 51.40
CA SER A 623 29.76 -5.10 50.35
C SER A 623 30.13 -3.75 50.95
N GLY A 624 30.89 -2.98 50.18
CA GLY A 624 31.33 -1.64 50.56
C GLY A 624 32.83 -1.56 50.83
N PRO A 625 33.35 -0.32 50.89
CA PRO A 625 34.78 -0.05 50.82
C PRO A 625 35.56 -0.55 52.04
N THR A 626 34.89 -0.79 53.17
CA THR A 626 35.52 -1.41 54.35
C THR A 626 36.13 -2.78 54.07
N THR A 627 35.65 -3.48 53.03
CA THR A 627 36.19 -4.78 52.62
C THR A 627 37.58 -4.67 51.99
N GLY A 628 37.92 -3.50 51.44
CA GLY A 628 39.25 -3.23 50.92
C GLY A 628 40.28 -2.84 51.97
N ILE A 629 39.88 -2.68 53.25
CA ILE A 629 40.81 -2.37 54.34
C ILE A 629 41.55 -3.66 54.75
N PRO A 630 42.89 -3.73 54.59
CA PRO A 630 43.65 -4.91 54.97
C PRO A 630 43.53 -5.22 56.47
N VAL A 631 43.60 -6.50 56.83
CA VAL A 631 43.59 -6.94 58.23
C VAL A 631 44.71 -6.27 59.02
N GLY A 632 44.37 -5.64 60.15
CA GLY A 632 45.32 -4.91 61.01
C GLY A 632 45.48 -3.43 60.67
N LYS A 633 44.86 -2.94 59.60
CA LYS A 633 44.82 -1.51 59.25
C LYS A 633 43.49 -0.86 59.63
N MET A 634 43.48 0.46 59.76
CA MET A 634 42.29 1.28 59.90
C MET A 634 42.09 2.18 58.67
N GLY A 635 40.84 2.32 58.24
CA GLY A 635 40.47 3.23 57.15
C GLY A 635 40.31 4.66 57.64
N ILE A 636 40.88 5.62 56.92
CA ILE A 636 40.70 7.06 57.15
C ILE A 636 40.05 7.64 55.90
N HIS A 637 38.95 8.37 56.11
CA HIS A 637 38.30 9.12 55.06
C HIS A 637 38.81 10.56 55.08
N VAL A 638 39.38 11.01 53.97
CA VAL A 638 39.87 12.38 53.80
C VAL A 638 39.31 12.97 52.51
N THR A 639 39.37 14.28 52.38
CA THR A 639 39.15 14.97 51.11
C THR A 639 40.48 15.32 50.45
N GLY A 640 40.53 15.39 49.12
CA GLY A 640 41.75 15.64 48.36
C GLY A 640 42.42 17.00 48.67
N ASP A 641 41.68 17.94 49.25
CA ASP A 641 42.20 19.20 49.76
C ASP A 641 42.92 19.09 51.12
N GLN A 642 42.71 18.02 51.87
CA GLN A 642 43.39 17.73 53.15
C GLN A 642 44.74 17.06 52.93
N ILE A 643 44.91 16.33 51.82
CA ILE A 643 46.16 15.64 51.48
C ILE A 643 46.53 15.95 50.05
N ARG A 644 47.56 16.78 49.88
CA ARG A 644 48.04 17.20 48.57
C ARG A 644 48.64 16.00 47.82
N GLY A 645 48.38 15.93 46.53
CA GLY A 645 48.81 14.84 45.66
C GLY A 645 47.76 13.76 45.44
N LEU A 646 46.67 13.68 46.22
CA LEU A 646 45.59 12.72 45.97
C LEU A 646 44.74 13.10 44.74
N ASP A 647 44.34 14.37 44.62
CA ASP A 647 43.59 14.88 43.46
C ASP A 647 44.49 15.00 42.20
N GLU A 648 45.80 15.24 42.38
CA GLU A 648 46.77 15.37 41.29
C GLU A 648 47.28 14.02 40.78
N ALA A 649 47.18 12.96 41.60
CA ALA A 649 47.59 11.62 41.22
C ALA A 649 46.51 10.90 40.42
N THR A 650 46.41 11.23 39.12
CA THR A 650 45.69 10.40 38.14
C THR A 650 46.26 8.98 38.01
N LEU A 651 47.37 8.68 38.71
CA LEU A 651 48.09 7.42 38.68
C LEU A 651 47.72 6.46 39.81
N LEU A 652 47.09 6.92 40.90
CA LEU A 652 46.73 6.03 42.02
C LEU A 652 45.40 5.33 41.74
N GLN A 653 45.43 4.00 41.73
CA GLN A 653 44.26 3.13 41.66
C GLN A 653 43.96 2.53 43.04
N PRO A 654 42.69 2.18 43.33
CA PRO A 654 42.36 1.38 44.50
C PRO A 654 43.24 0.11 44.57
N GLY A 655 43.91 -0.09 45.71
CA GLY A 655 44.91 -1.12 45.95
C GLY A 655 46.36 -0.60 45.97
N ASP A 656 46.63 0.58 45.41
CA ASP A 656 47.99 1.13 45.36
C ASP A 656 48.51 1.55 46.73
N GLN A 657 49.82 1.39 46.92
CA GLN A 657 50.51 1.77 48.14
C GLN A 657 51.30 3.07 47.98
N PHE A 658 51.19 3.96 48.97
CA PHE A 658 51.84 5.26 48.99
C PHE A 658 52.30 5.65 50.39
N GLN A 659 53.21 6.61 50.48
CA GLN A 659 53.67 7.20 51.73
C GLN A 659 52.89 8.49 52.02
N LEU A 660 52.59 8.72 53.29
CA LEU A 660 52.10 9.99 53.79
C LEU A 660 53.25 10.73 54.45
N VAL A 661 53.57 11.92 53.96
CA VAL A 661 54.61 12.77 54.54
C VAL A 661 54.03 14.11 54.94
N VAL A 662 54.45 14.63 56.10
CA VAL A 662 54.16 16.01 56.49
C VAL A 662 55.37 16.88 56.19
N THR A 663 55.12 18.04 55.62
CA THR A 663 56.14 19.09 55.46
C THR A 663 55.96 20.16 56.49
N HIS A 664 56.99 20.37 57.30
CA HIS A 664 57.07 21.58 58.13
C HIS A 664 57.76 22.66 57.31
N PRO A 665 57.10 23.79 57.00
CA PRO A 665 57.79 24.93 56.44
C PRO A 665 58.84 25.39 57.44
N TYR A 666 60.08 25.51 57.01
CA TYR A 666 61.11 26.15 57.82
C TYR A 666 60.71 27.62 58.04
N ASP A 667 60.62 28.05 59.30
CA ASP A 667 60.45 29.46 59.62
C ASP A 667 61.76 30.21 59.32
N LEU A 668 61.91 30.61 58.06
CA LEU A 668 63.03 31.42 57.59
C LEU A 668 63.04 32.80 58.25
N ALA A 669 61.92 33.29 58.79
CA ALA A 669 61.88 34.57 59.50
C ALA A 669 62.50 34.45 60.90
N GLY A 670 62.26 33.33 61.60
CA GLY A 670 62.94 32.98 62.85
C GLY A 670 64.46 32.82 62.66
N LEU A 671 64.88 32.13 61.60
CA LEU A 671 66.30 31.99 61.23
C LEU A 671 66.93 33.31 60.77
N GLY A 672 66.16 34.15 60.07
CA GLY A 672 66.58 35.48 59.65
C GLY A 672 66.82 36.41 60.84
N ALA A 673 65.97 36.36 61.87
CA ALA A 673 66.12 37.13 63.10
C ALA A 673 67.39 36.72 63.90
N GLU A 674 67.72 35.43 63.90
CA GLU A 674 68.94 34.91 64.55
C GLU A 674 70.22 35.27 63.76
N VAL A 675 70.14 35.32 62.43
CA VAL A 675 71.25 35.70 61.54
C VAL A 675 71.44 37.24 61.46
N HIS A 676 70.38 38.04 61.67
CA HIS A 676 70.44 39.51 61.71
C HIS A 676 71.31 40.05 62.86
N VAL A 677 71.62 39.24 63.87
CA VAL A 677 72.47 39.65 65.00
C VAL A 677 73.98 39.62 64.63
N GLY A 678 74.38 39.00 63.52
CA GLY A 678 75.79 38.76 63.19
C GLY A 678 76.38 39.47 61.96
N LEU A 679 75.56 40.01 61.04
CA LEU A 679 76.04 40.44 59.71
C LEU A 679 75.68 41.90 59.42
N THR A 680 76.66 42.80 59.46
CA THR A 680 76.51 44.25 59.19
C THR A 680 76.66 44.65 57.72
N ASN A 681 76.79 43.69 56.79
CA ASN A 681 77.08 43.98 55.39
C ASN A 681 75.80 43.94 54.54
N GLY A 682 75.36 45.10 54.04
CA GLY A 682 74.07 45.27 53.35
C GLY A 682 73.85 44.41 52.11
N ASN A 683 74.93 43.95 51.45
CA ASN A 683 74.84 43.05 50.31
C ASN A 683 74.47 41.60 50.71
N ALA A 684 74.83 41.15 51.92
CA ALA A 684 74.46 39.83 52.42
C ALA A 684 72.97 39.76 52.78
N VAL A 685 72.42 40.86 53.31
CA VAL A 685 70.98 40.98 53.62
C VAL A 685 70.14 40.98 52.34
N GLN A 686 70.59 41.65 51.28
CA GLN A 686 69.92 41.62 49.96
C GLN A 686 69.99 40.25 49.27
N GLN A 687 71.12 39.54 49.35
CA GLN A 687 71.21 38.18 48.81
C GLN A 687 70.38 37.16 49.61
N ALA A 688 70.33 37.28 50.94
CA ALA A 688 69.48 36.43 51.78
C ALA A 688 67.97 36.66 51.52
N SER A 689 67.56 37.90 51.30
CA SER A 689 66.16 38.22 50.96
C SER A 689 65.79 37.86 49.51
N ALA A 690 66.76 37.81 48.58
CA ALA A 690 66.54 37.27 47.24
C ALA A 690 66.39 35.72 47.22
N LEU A 691 67.07 35.01 48.12
CA LEU A 691 66.95 33.55 48.29
C LEU A 691 65.64 33.12 48.97
N ALA A 692 65.03 33.99 49.79
CA ALA A 692 63.75 33.74 50.46
C ALA A 692 62.57 33.48 49.49
N GLY A 693 62.71 33.85 48.20
CA GLY A 693 61.69 33.64 47.19
C GLY A 693 61.76 32.32 46.41
N GLN A 694 62.81 31.50 46.53
CA GLN A 694 63.05 30.41 45.56
C GLN A 694 63.34 28.98 46.09
N SER A 695 63.47 28.73 47.39
CA SER A 695 63.49 27.33 47.88
C SER A 695 63.26 27.22 49.38
N THR A 696 62.05 26.84 49.78
CA THR A 696 61.79 26.32 51.12
C THR A 696 62.33 24.89 51.19
N PHE A 697 63.46 24.68 51.86
CA PHE A 697 63.86 23.34 52.28
C PHE A 697 62.82 22.84 53.30
N ALA A 698 62.01 21.86 52.91
CA ALA A 698 61.05 21.23 53.82
C ALA A 698 61.69 19.97 54.41
N ASN A 699 61.66 19.84 55.73
CA ASN A 699 61.88 18.54 56.36
C ASN A 699 60.62 17.71 56.17
N PHE A 700 60.78 16.54 55.55
CA PHE A 700 59.72 15.56 55.39
C PHE A 700 59.74 14.61 56.57
N ILE A 701 58.65 14.57 57.33
CA ILE A 701 58.43 13.55 58.35
C ILE A 701 57.47 12.53 57.75
N VAL A 702 57.90 11.27 57.64
CA VAL A 702 57.04 10.18 57.17
C VAL A 702 56.02 9.86 58.26
N LEU A 703 54.75 10.16 58.01
CA LEU A 703 53.63 9.86 58.90
C LEU A 703 53.17 8.40 58.72
N SER A 704 53.16 7.91 57.48
CA SER A 704 52.90 6.51 57.15
C SER A 704 53.80 6.06 56.03
N SER A 705 54.45 4.91 56.23
CA SER A 705 55.33 4.32 55.23
C SER A 705 54.59 3.45 54.20
N GLN A 706 53.34 3.05 54.50
CA GLN A 706 52.55 2.09 53.71
C GLN A 706 51.04 2.35 53.80
N ALA A 707 50.59 3.55 53.45
CA ALA A 707 49.17 3.79 53.22
C ALA A 707 48.71 3.03 51.97
N THR A 708 47.49 2.48 51.99
CA THR A 708 46.92 1.75 50.84
C THR A 708 45.62 2.44 50.42
N LEU A 709 45.52 2.87 49.16
CA LEU A 709 44.30 3.48 48.66
C LEU A 709 43.20 2.42 48.58
N VAL A 710 42.03 2.67 49.17
CA VAL A 710 40.92 1.71 49.24
C VAL A 710 39.80 2.10 48.28
N GLU A 711 39.41 3.37 48.28
CA GLU A 711 38.34 3.88 47.42
C GLU A 711 38.60 5.34 47.07
N ILE A 712 38.20 5.73 45.85
CA ILE A 712 38.09 7.11 45.41
C ILE A 712 36.59 7.40 45.31
N GLY A 713 36.10 8.29 46.17
CA GLY A 713 34.71 8.70 46.20
C GLY A 713 34.35 9.65 45.06
N GLU A 714 33.06 9.96 44.97
CA GLU A 714 32.52 10.90 43.99
C GLU A 714 33.07 12.33 44.23
N PRO A 715 33.14 13.17 43.18
CA PRO A 715 33.52 14.57 43.34
C PRO A 715 32.54 15.31 44.28
N LEU A 716 33.11 15.97 45.28
CA LEU A 716 32.46 16.79 46.29
C LEU A 716 32.77 18.27 46.03
N GLU A 717 31.76 19.14 46.18
CA GLU A 717 31.98 20.59 46.16
C GLU A 717 32.20 21.09 47.59
N VAL A 718 33.41 21.58 47.88
CA VAL A 718 33.77 22.14 49.19
C VAL A 718 33.99 23.64 49.06
N THR A 719 33.18 24.43 49.76
CA THR A 719 33.33 25.89 49.82
C THR A 719 34.30 26.25 50.95
N LYS A 720 35.48 26.77 50.60
CA LYS A 720 36.43 27.33 51.56
C LYS A 720 36.28 28.84 51.65
N THR A 721 36.11 29.32 52.88
CA THR A 721 35.99 30.74 53.19
C THR A 721 37.35 31.24 53.68
N ARG A 722 38.03 32.11 52.91
CA ARG A 722 39.30 32.72 53.32
C ARG A 722 39.11 34.21 53.56
N THR A 723 39.35 34.64 54.80
CA THR A 723 39.38 36.07 55.15
C THR A 723 40.74 36.63 54.75
N LEU A 724 40.78 37.53 53.76
CA LEU A 724 42.04 38.00 53.18
C LEU A 724 42.74 39.07 54.02
N ASN A 725 41.98 39.88 54.78
CA ASN A 725 42.52 40.95 55.60
C ASN A 725 41.96 40.87 57.03
N LYS A 726 42.82 41.09 58.04
CA LYS A 726 42.35 41.47 59.38
C LYS A 726 41.93 42.94 59.34
N THR A 727 40.94 43.33 60.14
CA THR A 727 40.46 44.71 60.21
C THR A 727 41.62 45.67 60.53
N GLU A 728 41.97 46.53 59.58
CA GLU A 728 42.95 47.60 59.77
C GLU A 728 42.21 48.94 59.72
N SER A 729 42.23 49.67 60.83
CA SER A 729 41.73 51.04 60.90
C SER A 729 42.89 52.01 60.70
N SER A 730 42.85 52.83 59.64
CA SER A 730 43.82 53.88 59.39
C SER A 730 43.16 55.25 59.57
N THR A 731 43.75 56.12 60.40
CA THR A 731 43.24 57.47 60.63
C THR A 731 44.18 58.49 59.99
N GLN A 732 43.67 59.24 59.00
CA GLN A 732 44.40 60.34 58.38
C GLN A 732 43.77 61.68 58.78
N THR A 733 44.60 62.64 59.18
CA THR A 733 44.15 63.99 59.56
C THR A 733 44.64 64.98 58.52
N MET A 734 43.71 65.70 57.87
CA MET A 734 44.02 66.73 56.87
C MET A 734 43.62 68.13 57.37
N LEU A 735 44.55 69.07 57.22
CA LEU A 735 44.38 70.50 57.52
C LEU A 735 44.16 71.26 56.21
N THR A 736 42.98 71.83 56.02
CA THR A 736 42.71 72.75 54.89
C THR A 736 43.08 74.20 55.26
N PRO A 737 43.78 74.96 54.39
CA PRO A 737 44.20 76.33 54.72
C PRO A 737 42.97 77.25 54.81
N GLY A 738 42.59 77.61 56.03
CA GLY A 738 41.49 78.55 56.32
C GLY A 738 40.16 77.94 56.81
N GLY A 739 40.09 76.62 57.03
CA GLY A 739 38.92 75.94 57.60
C GLY A 739 39.30 74.86 58.63
N PRO A 740 38.35 74.36 59.44
CA PRO A 740 38.63 73.46 60.57
C PRO A 740 39.28 72.12 60.14
N VAL A 741 40.09 71.57 61.04
CA VAL A 741 40.81 70.28 60.87
C VAL A 741 39.81 69.15 60.68
N ARG A 742 40.03 68.31 59.66
CA ARG A 742 39.18 67.14 59.40
C ARG A 742 40.01 65.87 59.61
N THR A 743 39.58 65.05 60.56
CA THR A 743 40.14 63.72 60.80
C THR A 743 39.21 62.69 60.16
N GLU A 744 39.74 61.86 59.28
CA GLU A 744 39.00 60.81 58.60
C GLU A 744 39.61 59.46 59.00
N THR A 745 38.83 58.67 59.74
CA THR A 745 39.19 57.30 60.11
C THR A 745 38.54 56.36 59.11
N THR A 746 39.36 55.68 58.31
CA THR A 746 38.92 54.67 57.36
C THR A 746 39.12 53.30 57.99
N SER A 747 38.02 52.63 58.32
CA SER A 747 38.00 51.22 58.73
C SER A 747 37.72 50.39 57.48
N ASN A 748 38.65 49.53 57.08
CA ASN A 748 38.39 48.58 55.99
C ASN A 748 37.83 47.30 56.59
N ASP A 749 36.58 46.97 56.23
CA ASP A 749 35.95 45.72 56.61
C ASP A 749 36.70 44.52 55.98
N PRO A 750 36.84 43.41 56.73
CA PRO A 750 37.52 42.22 56.23
C PRO A 750 36.79 41.67 55.00
N GLN A 751 37.48 41.64 53.86
CA GLN A 751 36.95 41.00 52.66
C GLN A 751 37.05 39.48 52.84
N VAL A 752 35.89 38.83 52.83
CA VAL A 752 35.75 37.39 52.83
C VAL A 752 35.65 36.92 51.38
N HIS A 753 36.62 36.11 50.94
CA HIS A 753 36.52 35.42 49.66
C HIS A 753 36.09 33.99 49.89
N GLU A 754 34.94 33.63 49.33
CA GLU A 754 34.50 32.24 49.20
C GLU A 754 35.07 31.67 47.91
N LYS A 755 35.73 30.52 48.00
CA LYS A 755 36.19 29.74 46.84
C LYS A 755 35.60 28.34 46.94
N THR A 756 34.69 28.01 46.03
CA THR A 756 34.24 26.63 45.83
C THR A 756 35.32 25.85 45.09
N ILE A 757 35.75 24.74 45.68
CA ILE A 757 36.74 23.83 45.10
C ILE A 757 36.06 22.48 44.93
N GLN A 758 36.13 21.91 43.72
CA GLN A 758 35.76 20.52 43.50
C GLN A 758 36.92 19.64 43.94
N THR A 759 36.70 18.79 44.94
CA THR A 759 37.67 17.81 45.45
C THR A 759 37.01 16.45 45.55
N ARG A 760 37.75 15.35 45.60
CA ARG A 760 37.16 14.02 45.80
C ARG A 760 37.35 13.59 47.25
N SER A 761 36.49 12.69 47.73
CA SER A 761 36.81 11.95 48.95
C SER A 761 37.69 10.75 48.63
N TYR A 762 38.56 10.40 49.57
CA TYR A 762 39.46 9.27 49.49
C TYR A 762 39.35 8.47 50.77
N LEU A 763 39.20 7.16 50.63
CA LEU A 763 39.39 6.22 51.73
C LEU A 763 40.73 5.51 51.53
N PHE A 764 41.62 5.59 52.50
CA PHE A 764 42.85 4.80 52.50
C PHE A 764 43.08 4.12 53.85
N ALA A 765 43.78 3.01 53.83
CA ALA A 765 44.07 2.18 54.99
C ALA A 765 45.49 2.42 55.49
N VAL A 766 45.66 2.68 56.79
CA VAL A 766 46.94 2.87 57.46
C VAL A 766 47.08 1.97 58.69
N ASP A 767 48.30 1.80 59.20
CA ASP A 767 48.49 1.08 60.46
C ASP A 767 47.83 1.85 61.62
N TYR A 768 47.16 1.15 62.52
CA TYR A 768 46.48 1.78 63.66
C TYR A 768 47.43 2.62 64.54
N ARG A 769 48.73 2.29 64.56
CA ARG A 769 49.77 3.00 65.32
C ARG A 769 50.12 4.36 64.71
N GLU A 770 49.94 4.51 63.41
CA GLU A 770 50.24 5.72 62.65
C GLU A 770 49.06 6.72 62.67
N LEU A 771 47.85 6.23 62.98
CA LEU A 771 46.61 7.02 62.97
C LEU A 771 46.70 8.33 63.79
N PRO A 772 47.20 8.35 65.05
CA PRO A 772 47.25 9.57 65.84
C PRO A 772 48.04 10.69 65.16
N ALA A 773 49.22 10.36 64.61
CA ALA A 773 50.09 11.33 63.94
C ALA A 773 49.46 11.89 62.66
N ILE A 774 48.74 11.05 61.90
CA ILE A 774 48.02 11.49 60.69
C ILE A 774 46.85 12.39 61.07
N THR A 775 46.05 12.02 62.07
CA THR A 775 44.91 12.84 62.50
C THR A 775 45.35 14.17 63.11
N GLU A 776 46.46 14.20 63.84
CA GLU A 776 47.05 15.43 64.39
C GLU A 776 47.54 16.35 63.25
N ALA A 777 48.22 15.79 62.25
CA ALA A 777 48.66 16.54 61.08
C ALA A 777 47.49 17.16 60.31
N ILE A 778 46.42 16.40 60.06
CA ILE A 778 45.22 16.89 59.36
C ILE A 778 44.50 17.95 60.22
N ALA A 779 44.37 17.72 61.54
CA ALA A 779 43.68 18.65 62.44
C ALA A 779 44.41 19.98 62.63
N THR A 780 45.73 20.01 62.45
CA THR A 780 46.57 21.22 62.55
C THR A 780 46.72 21.96 61.22
N ASP A 781 46.00 21.54 60.18
CA ASP A 781 46.12 22.06 58.80
C ASP A 781 47.57 21.98 58.27
N ALA A 782 48.34 21.00 58.75
CA ALA A 782 49.68 20.75 58.27
C ALA A 782 49.63 20.26 56.82
N LEU A 783 50.62 20.66 56.01
CA LEU A 783 50.68 20.21 54.62
C LEU A 783 51.10 18.73 54.58
N VAL A 784 50.11 17.83 54.50
CA VAL A 784 50.27 16.40 54.27
C VAL A 784 50.34 16.14 52.76
N MET A 785 51.29 15.33 52.32
CA MET A 785 51.42 14.92 50.92
C MET A 785 51.41 13.39 50.77
N ALA A 786 50.73 12.92 49.72
CA ALA A 786 50.75 11.53 49.30
C ALA A 786 51.84 11.31 48.25
N LEU A 787 52.81 10.44 48.53
CA LEU A 787 53.92 10.11 47.63
C LEU A 787 53.83 8.63 47.21
N PRO A 788 53.63 8.30 45.93
CA PRO A 788 53.58 6.92 45.48
C PRO A 788 54.90 6.20 45.77
N ILE A 789 54.84 4.96 46.27
CA ILE A 789 56.06 4.17 46.51
C ILE A 789 56.57 3.67 45.17
N SER A 790 57.66 4.27 44.68
CA SER A 790 58.25 4.02 43.35
C SER A 790 58.76 2.60 43.07
N GLY A 791 58.42 1.61 43.90
CA GLY A 791 58.82 0.20 43.74
C GLY A 791 57.69 -0.77 43.44
N ASN A 792 56.42 -0.36 43.55
CA ASN A 792 55.26 -1.26 43.45
C ASN A 792 54.35 -1.03 42.25
N ALA A 793 54.73 -0.13 41.32
CA ALA A 793 54.14 -0.08 39.98
C ALA A 793 54.58 -1.34 39.20
N GLY A 794 53.98 -2.49 39.54
CA GLY A 794 54.22 -3.75 38.88
C GLY A 794 53.79 -3.66 37.42
N SER A 795 54.77 -3.55 36.52
CA SER A 795 54.85 -4.20 35.19
C SER A 795 53.57 -4.39 34.36
N LYS A 796 52.58 -3.50 34.43
CA LYS A 796 51.33 -3.61 33.65
C LYS A 796 51.05 -2.29 32.94
N SER A 797 51.75 -2.07 31.83
CA SER A 797 51.23 -1.45 30.58
C SER A 797 52.35 -0.98 29.63
N ALA A 798 53.41 -1.75 29.41
CA ALA A 798 54.43 -1.43 28.39
C ALA A 798 54.76 -2.59 27.44
N THR A 799 53.88 -3.58 27.33
CA THR A 799 53.97 -4.67 26.33
C THR A 799 52.84 -4.55 25.31
N SER A 800 52.83 -3.47 24.54
CA SER A 800 52.06 -3.40 23.27
C SER A 800 52.49 -2.27 22.32
N ALA A 801 53.66 -1.63 22.50
CA ALA A 801 54.09 -0.51 21.64
C ALA A 801 55.52 -0.57 21.08
N GLU A 802 56.36 -1.55 21.45
CA GLU A 802 57.75 -1.63 20.94
C GLU A 802 58.06 -2.86 20.07
N GLU A 803 57.11 -3.77 19.84
CA GLU A 803 57.34 -4.98 19.02
C GLU A 803 56.99 -4.81 17.52
N SER A 804 56.61 -3.61 17.07
CA SER A 804 56.26 -3.33 15.67
C SER A 804 57.32 -2.54 14.87
N LEU A 805 58.52 -2.31 15.40
CA LEU A 805 59.57 -1.55 14.70
C LEU A 805 60.87 -2.32 14.40
N ALA A 806 61.00 -3.58 14.80
CA ALA A 806 62.25 -4.36 14.66
C ALA A 806 62.20 -5.56 13.70
N GLN A 807 61.21 -5.63 12.79
CA GLN A 807 61.16 -6.65 11.71
C GLN A 807 60.83 -6.04 10.35
N ARG A 808 61.67 -5.12 9.86
CA ARG A 808 61.65 -4.68 8.45
C ARG A 808 63.05 -4.34 7.92
N THR A 809 64.03 -5.21 8.13
CA THR A 809 65.30 -5.17 7.35
C THR A 809 65.98 -6.52 7.38
N SER A 810 65.61 -7.42 6.45
CA SER A 810 66.52 -8.41 5.83
C SER A 810 65.73 -9.44 5.02
N ALA A 811 65.87 -9.38 3.69
CA ALA A 811 66.02 -10.53 2.78
C ALA A 811 65.70 -10.11 1.33
N GLU A 812 66.69 -9.50 0.67
CA GLU A 812 66.91 -9.76 -0.75
C GLU A 812 67.42 -11.19 -0.91
N LYS A 813 66.88 -11.95 -1.88
CA LYS A 813 67.63 -12.50 -3.04
C LYS A 813 66.97 -13.78 -3.60
N SER A 814 66.67 -13.71 -4.92
CA SER A 814 66.53 -14.79 -5.92
C SER A 814 65.43 -15.84 -5.72
N THR A 815 64.64 -16.30 -6.72
CA THR A 815 64.83 -16.35 -8.18
C THR A 815 63.54 -16.78 -8.88
N SER A 816 63.34 -16.24 -10.09
CA SER A 816 62.76 -16.82 -11.32
C SER A 816 61.36 -17.46 -11.34
N GLY A 817 60.52 -16.98 -12.28
CA GLY A 817 59.53 -17.81 -12.95
C GLY A 817 58.33 -17.07 -13.56
N GLU A 818 58.48 -16.63 -14.81
CA GLU A 818 57.45 -16.51 -15.86
C GLU A 818 56.14 -15.71 -15.64
N THR A 819 56.15 -14.52 -16.25
CA THR A 819 55.17 -13.97 -17.20
C THR A 819 53.83 -14.71 -17.41
N ASP A 820 52.73 -14.01 -17.14
CA ASP A 820 51.87 -13.60 -18.27
C ASP A 820 51.10 -12.28 -17.99
N GLN A 821 50.90 -11.54 -19.08
CA GLN A 821 50.55 -10.12 -19.13
C GLN A 821 49.03 -9.87 -19.06
N SER A 822 48.72 -8.59 -18.75
CA SER A 822 47.68 -7.78 -19.41
C SER A 822 46.36 -7.56 -18.65
N THR A 823 46.26 -6.45 -17.92
CA THR A 823 45.75 -5.16 -18.45
C THR A 823 45.54 -4.17 -17.29
N ALA A 824 46.35 -3.10 -17.31
CA ALA A 824 46.18 -1.95 -16.44
C ALA A 824 45.24 -0.93 -17.10
N SER A 825 44.41 -0.27 -16.29
CA SER A 825 43.76 0.99 -16.63
C SER A 825 43.73 1.88 -15.39
N THR A 826 44.85 2.58 -15.23
CA THR A 826 45.04 3.96 -14.74
C THR A 826 43.88 4.65 -14.02
N LEU A 827 44.04 4.79 -12.70
CA LEU A 827 43.43 5.86 -11.90
C LEU A 827 44.14 7.19 -12.18
N SER A 828 43.37 8.25 -12.46
CA SER A 828 43.79 9.65 -12.25
C SER A 828 43.06 10.20 -11.02
N PRO A 829 43.75 10.94 -10.13
CA PRO A 829 43.14 11.55 -8.96
C PRO A 829 42.51 12.90 -9.33
N LYS A 830 41.28 13.17 -8.85
CA LYS A 830 40.62 14.45 -9.03
C LYS A 830 40.07 14.99 -7.71
N ASP A 831 40.60 16.17 -7.37
CA ASP A 831 40.15 17.25 -6.49
C ASP A 831 40.05 17.07 -4.95
N PRO A 832 40.79 17.92 -4.18
CA PRO A 832 40.64 18.09 -2.74
C PRO A 832 39.67 19.23 -2.41
N ALA A 833 38.52 18.94 -1.84
CA ALA A 833 37.62 19.98 -1.32
C ALA A 833 36.83 19.48 -0.09
N SER A 834 37.39 19.70 1.10
CA SER A 834 36.67 20.02 2.38
C SER A 834 37.63 19.87 3.57
N GLN A 835 38.53 20.83 3.77
CA GLN A 835 39.24 20.98 5.05
C GLN A 835 38.53 22.03 5.90
N PRO A 836 38.25 21.76 7.20
CA PRO A 836 37.70 22.75 8.12
C PRO A 836 38.72 23.88 8.34
N ARG A 837 38.27 25.15 8.26
CA ARG A 837 39.08 26.32 8.61
C ARG A 837 38.95 26.59 10.11
N ILE A 838 40.10 26.65 10.80
CA ILE A 838 40.21 27.09 12.20
C ILE A 838 40.61 28.57 12.18
N ILE A 839 39.89 29.42 12.92
CA ILE A 839 40.27 30.82 13.14
C ILE A 839 40.50 30.99 14.64
N GLU A 840 41.69 31.47 15.00
CA GLU A 840 42.06 31.78 16.39
C GLU A 840 41.83 33.27 16.66
N HIS A 841 41.12 33.58 17.75
CA HIS A 841 41.01 34.95 18.26
C HIS A 841 41.78 35.08 19.56
N ILE A 842 42.73 36.03 19.61
CA ILE A 842 43.54 36.34 20.79
C ILE A 842 43.05 37.66 21.39
N ARG A 843 42.64 37.63 22.67
CA ARG A 843 42.41 38.82 23.50
C ARG A 843 43.04 38.59 24.88
N GLY A 844 44.09 39.35 25.19
CA GLY A 844 44.85 39.21 26.44
C GLY A 844 45.55 37.86 26.55
N ASN A 845 45.62 37.28 27.76
CA ASN A 845 46.27 35.99 28.02
C ASN A 845 45.37 34.77 27.72
N THR A 846 44.34 34.92 26.89
CA THR A 846 43.38 33.86 26.55
C THR A 846 43.24 33.71 25.04
N VAL A 847 43.28 32.46 24.57
CA VAL A 847 43.08 32.05 23.17
C VAL A 847 41.83 31.19 23.09
N THR A 848 40.89 31.57 22.22
CA THR A 848 39.67 30.79 21.94
C THR A 848 39.66 30.32 20.48
N ARG A 849 39.27 29.05 20.27
CA ARG A 849 39.26 28.36 18.97
C ARG A 849 37.84 27.95 18.60
N ASP A 850 37.34 28.43 17.47
CA ASP A 850 36.06 28.00 16.89
C ASP A 850 36.28 27.18 15.61
N ILE A 851 35.52 26.09 15.46
CA ILE A 851 35.55 25.20 14.29
C ILE A 851 34.18 25.27 13.58
N TRP A 852 34.18 25.67 12.31
CA TRP A 852 32.97 25.71 11.49
C TRP A 852 32.96 24.55 10.48
N VAL A 853 31.87 23.77 10.47
CA VAL A 853 31.59 22.73 9.46
C VAL A 853 30.27 23.10 8.78
N SER A 854 30.28 23.29 7.46
CA SER A 854 29.06 23.55 6.68
C SER A 854 28.49 22.24 6.12
N SER A 855 27.19 22.01 6.29
CA SER A 855 26.45 20.91 5.66
C SER A 855 25.55 21.45 4.54
N PRO A 856 25.47 20.80 3.36
CA PRO A 856 24.55 21.22 2.31
C PRO A 856 23.16 20.59 2.51
N VAL A 857 22.15 21.40 2.83
CA VAL A 857 20.74 21.01 2.83
C VAL A 857 20.13 21.35 1.46
N ARG A 858 19.65 20.33 0.73
CA ARG A 858 18.79 20.49 -0.47
C ARG A 858 17.33 20.52 -0.03
N ALA A 859 16.65 21.66 -0.24
CA ALA A 859 15.21 21.79 -0.11
C ALA A 859 14.54 21.73 -1.49
N ASN A 860 13.59 20.81 -1.68
CA ASN A 860 12.70 20.76 -2.85
C ASN A 860 11.36 21.41 -2.47
N HIS A 861 10.90 22.39 -3.25
CA HIS A 861 9.54 22.93 -3.22
C HIS A 861 8.70 22.31 -4.34
N PRO A 862 7.41 21.97 -4.13
CA PRO A 862 6.49 21.66 -5.21
C PRO A 862 5.73 22.91 -5.68
N HIS A 863 5.66 23.08 -7.00
CA HIS A 863 4.84 24.08 -7.69
C HIS A 863 3.37 23.63 -7.74
N SER A 864 2.46 24.51 -7.29
CA SER A 864 1.03 24.45 -7.61
C SER A 864 0.77 25.04 -9.00
N SER A 865 0.06 24.32 -9.88
CA SER A 865 -0.51 24.89 -11.10
C SER A 865 -2.03 24.77 -11.07
N SER A 866 -2.70 25.92 -11.02
CA SER A 866 -4.10 26.10 -11.36
C SER A 866 -4.26 26.28 -12.88
N ARG A 867 -5.01 25.41 -13.54
CA ARG A 867 -5.98 25.74 -14.59
C ARG A 867 -6.86 24.55 -14.90
#